data_AF-A0A367RWR7-F1
#
_entry.id   AF-A0A367RWR7-F1
#
_cell.length_a   1.000
_cell.length_b   1.000
_cell.length_c   1.000
_cell.angle_alpha   90.00
_cell.angle_beta   90.00
_cell.angle_gamma   90.00
#
_symmetry.space_group_name_H-M   'P 1'
#
loop_
_entity.id
_entity.type
_entity.pdbx_description
1 polymer ?
#
loop_
_entity_poly.entity_id
_entity_poly.type
_entity_poly.pdbx_seq_one_letter_code
_entity_poly.pdbx_strand_id
1 'polypeptide(L)'
;MAIFFSDFFEISPDLIEKYGAFNISLINDLPLFVDPFLLFNSENPTYKELHEDIIRYMRFLKEMSLSSPINPHLVDAWFTFPEVKQNWLGFSEKGNEGHGLGKDFAKALNKNLNSVFRSFGEETITRSSHLEKLCLVREGVGRDNISDFTTNLIKNFLATYTQEFALNNLSKSQIKLIKISKIKFNYNTRTWTSGSFQLPYINGDYVLLTPKDILTKDESWINRPELLERFQEIADGLPNEVLRAQVNEYLLRVIPKDSKPKKKEIQDVIALAIDRFPEVIDHYIRLKEEEGDKAASIAEERVAEVKVLFVEQIKQLVNDYLKPIGFYKSPGETYIEAKERILLIKNVIENKDGHRCFYVNQKPLKRESDLKIIYRLMWFSTPYHLNENFNHERETLDSHVSSSNTVKTLVEFKLANNPQLENYLAKQCEIYKNSSDLTHTSLKVILYFSENELAKINRILERLDLNFLPHIILINACNKPFDHLSNSQLGSGFINGDIVNAGKISDDTLDIHMGQQTVASVNQNTPKQKILILAAIPHGLRLDREIREIEEAIRRATRRDLFEIRIRTAVRPQDIRRAIAEERPCIVHFCGHGLEDGSLLLEDDGGNNKPVAPEGLVSLFELHAHFLNCVLLNACYSAKLAHAISQHINYVIGMNQPIGDKAAIVFSQGFYDGLGYENTDNQDVIQRAFKEGLVAIKMEDASQGQIPVLKQKSQKNLQLSDEKPGQVPTQENVNNLDN
;
A
#
# COMPACT_ATOMS: atom_id res chain seq x y z
N MET A 1 -0.50 -28.68 -9.38
CA MET A 1 -0.93 -27.27 -9.28
C MET A 1 -0.61 -26.85 -7.87
N ALA A 2 0.42 -26.04 -7.71
CA ALA A 2 1.07 -25.82 -6.42
C ALA A 2 0.72 -24.43 -5.90
N ILE A 3 0.25 -24.36 -4.65
CA ILE A 3 -0.06 -23.10 -3.95
C ILE A 3 0.81 -22.99 -2.71
N PHE A 4 0.88 -24.07 -1.95
CA PHE A 4 1.56 -24.11 -0.66
C PHE A 4 2.93 -24.76 -0.78
N PHE A 5 3.78 -24.49 0.20
CA PHE A 5 5.10 -25.10 0.33
C PHE A 5 5.05 -26.62 0.13
N SER A 6 4.10 -27.31 0.77
CA SER A 6 3.89 -28.76 0.60
C SER A 6 3.74 -29.19 -0.87
N ASP A 7 3.03 -28.39 -1.66
CA ASP A 7 2.69 -28.73 -3.04
C ASP A 7 3.87 -28.50 -3.98
N PHE A 8 4.66 -27.44 -3.73
CA PHE A 8 5.85 -27.11 -4.52
C PHE A 8 7.01 -28.06 -4.28
N PHE A 9 7.13 -28.58 -3.06
CA PHE A 9 8.17 -29.52 -2.68
C PHE A 9 7.73 -30.99 -2.71
N GLU A 10 6.50 -31.26 -3.14
CA GLU A 10 5.92 -32.60 -3.30
C GLU A 10 5.97 -33.46 -2.02
N ILE A 11 5.69 -32.83 -0.87
CA ILE A 11 5.67 -33.47 0.45
C ILE A 11 4.28 -33.44 1.08
N SER A 12 4.03 -34.34 2.03
CA SER A 12 2.76 -34.34 2.77
C SER A 12 2.66 -33.09 3.68
N PRO A 13 1.52 -32.37 3.68
CA PRO A 13 1.26 -31.30 4.66
C PRO A 13 1.39 -31.76 6.12
N ASP A 14 1.10 -33.04 6.41
CA ASP A 14 1.21 -33.61 7.76
C ASP A 14 2.66 -33.59 8.27
N LEU A 15 3.63 -33.62 7.37
CA LEU A 15 5.05 -33.56 7.73
C LEU A 15 5.42 -32.18 8.28
N ILE A 16 4.88 -31.13 7.65
CA ILE A 16 5.05 -29.74 8.06
C ILE A 16 4.35 -29.51 9.40
N GLU A 17 3.13 -30.04 9.54
CA GLU A 17 2.34 -29.94 10.77
C GLU A 17 3.04 -30.62 11.96
N LYS A 18 3.54 -31.85 11.77
CA LYS A 18 4.30 -32.59 12.80
C LYS A 18 5.60 -31.90 13.18
N TYR A 19 6.23 -31.20 12.24
CA TYR A 19 7.42 -30.41 12.51
C TYR A 19 7.12 -29.15 13.32
N GLY A 20 5.86 -28.69 13.33
CA GLY A 20 5.44 -27.46 14.01
C GLY A 20 5.57 -26.20 13.15
N ALA A 21 5.81 -26.33 11.84
CA ALA A 21 5.85 -25.20 10.92
C ALA A 21 4.46 -24.89 10.35
N PHE A 22 4.26 -23.63 9.93
CA PHE A 22 3.06 -23.27 9.16
C PHE A 22 3.25 -23.59 7.66
N ASN A 23 2.24 -24.21 7.03
CA ASN A 23 2.29 -24.50 5.58
C ASN A 23 1.98 -23.24 4.76
N ILE A 24 3.00 -22.42 4.56
CA ILE A 24 2.92 -21.12 3.87
C ILE A 24 2.53 -21.25 2.39
N SER A 25 1.94 -20.19 1.84
CA SER A 25 1.70 -20.04 0.41
C SER A 25 2.94 -19.46 -0.26
N LEU A 26 3.35 -20.00 -1.42
CA LEU A 26 4.45 -19.46 -2.23
C LEU A 26 3.93 -18.69 -3.46
N ILE A 27 2.69 -18.23 -3.40
CA ILE A 27 2.04 -17.38 -4.42
C ILE A 27 1.80 -15.97 -3.89
N ASN A 28 1.35 -15.87 -2.64
CA ASN A 28 1.06 -14.63 -1.93
C ASN A 28 1.28 -14.83 -0.43
N ASP A 29 1.63 -13.76 0.29
CA ASP A 29 1.67 -13.76 1.73
C ASP A 29 0.36 -14.19 2.37
N LEU A 30 0.50 -14.86 3.50
CA LEU A 30 -0.60 -15.14 4.42
C LEU A 30 -0.58 -14.11 5.57
N PRO A 31 -1.76 -13.69 6.07
CA PRO A 31 -1.89 -12.57 7.00
C PRO A 31 -1.55 -12.99 8.44
N LEU A 32 -0.34 -13.50 8.62
CA LEU A 32 0.27 -13.88 9.88
C LEU A 32 1.53 -13.04 10.11
N PHE A 33 1.94 -12.95 11.37
CA PHE A 33 3.15 -12.24 11.75
C PHE A 33 3.75 -12.84 13.02
N VAL A 34 5.04 -12.59 13.23
CA VAL A 34 5.77 -13.07 14.41
C VAL A 34 5.52 -12.12 15.58
N ASP A 35 5.08 -12.67 16.71
CA ASP A 35 4.85 -11.90 17.95
C ASP A 35 5.97 -12.17 18.96
N PRO A 36 6.84 -11.19 19.27
CA PRO A 36 7.95 -11.40 20.20
C PRO A 36 7.48 -11.76 21.62
N PHE A 37 6.28 -11.38 22.03
CA PHE A 37 5.71 -11.78 23.32
C PHE A 37 5.55 -13.29 23.43
N LEU A 38 5.25 -13.98 22.32
CA LEU A 38 5.16 -15.44 22.31
C LEU A 38 6.53 -16.09 22.55
N LEU A 39 7.63 -15.44 22.17
CA LEU A 39 8.98 -15.88 22.51
C LEU A 39 9.26 -15.74 24.00
N PHE A 40 8.88 -14.59 24.58
CA PHE A 40 9.01 -14.29 26.01
C PHE A 40 8.23 -15.29 26.88
N ASN A 41 6.95 -15.51 26.54
CA ASN A 41 6.04 -16.31 27.35
C ASN A 41 6.13 -17.82 27.07
N SER A 42 6.93 -18.24 26.08
CA SER A 42 7.09 -19.66 25.76
C SER A 42 7.74 -20.44 26.90
N GLU A 43 7.43 -21.73 27.04
CA GLU A 43 8.19 -22.65 27.89
C GLU A 43 9.51 -23.11 27.24
N ASN A 44 9.64 -22.94 25.92
CA ASN A 44 10.80 -23.39 25.14
C ASN A 44 12.04 -22.54 25.50
N PRO A 45 13.12 -23.15 26.04
CA PRO A 45 14.34 -22.42 26.38
C PRO A 45 14.98 -21.69 25.20
N THR A 46 14.90 -22.24 23.99
CA THR A 46 15.41 -21.60 22.78
C THR A 46 14.64 -20.31 22.49
N TYR A 47 13.33 -20.27 22.68
CA TYR A 47 12.53 -19.06 22.42
C TYR A 47 12.80 -17.97 23.44
N LYS A 48 12.99 -18.34 24.72
CA LYS A 48 13.43 -17.40 25.74
C LYS A 48 14.80 -16.82 25.40
N GLU A 49 15.74 -17.64 24.92
CA GLU A 49 17.05 -17.15 24.49
C GLU A 49 16.95 -16.19 23.28
N LEU A 50 16.09 -16.48 22.30
CA LEU A 50 15.83 -15.58 21.18
C LEU A 50 15.27 -14.24 21.66
N HIS A 51 14.33 -14.26 22.61
CA HIS A 51 13.81 -13.05 23.23
C HIS A 51 14.92 -12.26 23.92
N GLU A 52 15.75 -12.89 24.75
CA GLU A 52 16.89 -12.24 25.41
C GLU A 52 17.89 -11.64 24.41
N ASP A 53 18.14 -12.31 23.28
CA ASP A 53 19.02 -11.80 22.22
C ASP A 53 18.42 -10.57 21.52
N ILE A 54 17.10 -10.53 21.33
CA ILE A 54 16.39 -9.32 20.84
C ILE A 54 16.59 -8.16 21.82
N ILE A 55 16.38 -8.40 23.11
CA ILE A 55 16.55 -7.37 24.15
C ILE A 55 18.01 -6.92 24.23
N ARG A 56 18.98 -7.83 24.16
CA ARG A 56 20.42 -7.50 24.12
C ARG A 56 20.75 -6.59 22.94
N TYR A 57 20.20 -6.87 21.77
CA TYR A 57 20.43 -6.02 20.59
C TYR A 57 19.81 -4.64 20.76
N MET A 58 18.59 -4.56 21.29
CA MET A 58 17.93 -3.30 21.60
C MET A 58 18.70 -2.45 22.62
N ARG A 59 19.29 -3.08 23.66
CA ARG A 59 20.16 -2.40 24.63
C ARG A 59 21.43 -1.87 23.97
N PHE A 60 22.02 -2.62 23.04
CA PHE A 60 23.13 -2.13 22.22
C PHE A 60 22.73 -0.90 21.40
N LEU A 61 21.58 -0.92 20.72
CA LEU A 61 21.09 0.24 19.98
C LEU A 61 20.90 1.45 20.90
N LYS A 62 20.31 1.25 22.09
CA LYS A 62 20.13 2.28 23.11
C LYS A 62 21.46 2.89 23.55
N GLU A 63 22.46 2.06 23.85
CA GLU A 63 23.80 2.52 24.25
C GLU A 63 24.44 3.38 23.16
N MET A 64 24.32 2.96 21.90
CA MET A 64 24.83 3.73 20.77
C MET A 64 24.07 5.05 20.62
N SER A 65 22.74 5.04 20.75
CA SER A 65 21.88 6.23 20.73
C SER A 65 22.30 7.28 21.76
N LEU A 66 22.66 6.86 22.98
CA LEU A 66 23.04 7.74 24.08
C LEU A 66 24.45 8.35 23.91
N SER A 67 25.33 7.69 23.17
CA SER A 67 26.76 8.05 23.03
C SER A 67 27.03 9.14 21.97
N SER A 68 26.08 10.08 21.79
CA SER A 68 25.99 11.04 20.66
C SER A 68 27.28 11.83 20.33
N PRO A 69 27.57 12.14 19.04
CA PRO A 69 26.83 11.79 17.82
C PRO A 69 27.31 10.50 17.13
N ILE A 70 26.37 9.64 16.72
CA ILE A 70 26.64 8.44 15.91
C ILE A 70 26.84 8.83 14.44
N ASN A 71 27.82 8.22 13.78
CA ASN A 71 28.01 8.35 12.34
C ASN A 71 26.73 7.90 11.58
N PRO A 72 26.18 8.69 10.63
CA PRO A 72 24.97 8.33 9.88
C PRO A 72 25.02 6.98 9.17
N HIS A 73 26.21 6.53 8.72
CA HIS A 73 26.38 5.21 8.11
C HIS A 73 26.26 4.07 9.12
N LEU A 74 26.63 4.31 10.39
CA LEU A 74 26.43 3.34 11.47
C LEU A 74 24.96 3.28 11.90
N VAL A 75 24.24 4.40 11.82
CA VAL A 75 22.78 4.39 11.99
C VAL A 75 22.14 3.49 10.93
N ASP A 76 22.54 3.61 9.67
CA ASP A 76 22.06 2.71 8.63
C ASP A 76 22.47 1.25 8.91
N ALA A 77 23.73 0.99 9.26
CA ALA A 77 24.19 -0.38 9.52
C ALA A 77 23.45 -1.08 10.68
N TRP A 78 23.11 -0.35 11.75
CA TRP A 78 22.55 -0.90 12.98
C TRP A 78 21.03 -0.76 13.10
N PHE A 79 20.41 0.28 12.53
CA PHE A 79 18.98 0.56 12.73
C PHE A 79 18.10 0.23 11.52
N THR A 80 18.67 -0.03 10.33
CA THR A 80 17.87 -0.42 9.16
C THR A 80 17.89 -1.93 8.93
N PHE A 81 16.70 -2.48 8.67
CA PHE A 81 16.51 -3.90 8.42
C PHE A 81 15.70 -4.10 7.14
N PRO A 82 16.20 -4.91 6.20
CA PRO A 82 15.38 -5.29 5.05
C PRO A 82 14.22 -6.17 5.53
N GLU A 83 13.11 -6.13 4.82
CA GLU A 83 12.03 -7.10 5.02
C GLU A 83 12.54 -8.53 4.77
N VAL A 84 11.97 -9.51 5.47
CA VAL A 84 12.31 -10.93 5.33
C VAL A 84 11.25 -11.67 4.53
N LYS A 85 11.11 -11.29 3.26
CA LYS A 85 10.08 -11.83 2.36
C LYS A 85 10.07 -13.36 2.21
N GLN A 86 11.19 -14.03 2.50
CA GLN A 86 11.32 -15.48 2.34
C GLN A 86 10.46 -16.31 3.30
N ASN A 87 9.86 -15.70 4.34
CA ASN A 87 8.89 -16.40 5.21
C ASN A 87 7.45 -16.40 4.65
N TRP A 88 7.14 -15.59 3.63
CA TRP A 88 5.82 -15.46 3.00
C TRP A 88 4.68 -15.12 3.99
N LEU A 89 5.00 -14.30 4.98
CA LEU A 89 4.06 -13.82 6.00
C LEU A 89 3.93 -12.30 5.90
N GLY A 90 2.69 -11.81 5.99
CA GLY A 90 2.42 -10.37 5.98
C GLY A 90 1.12 -10.01 5.29
N PHE A 91 0.94 -8.72 5.04
CA PHE A 91 -0.22 -8.16 4.35
C PHE A 91 0.11 -7.72 2.93
N SER A 92 1.19 -8.23 2.33
CA SER A 92 1.55 -7.85 0.97
C SER A 92 0.34 -8.05 0.06
N GLU A 93 -0.06 -6.97 -0.59
CA GLU A 93 -1.08 -7.07 -1.60
C GLU A 93 -0.56 -7.93 -2.75
N LYS A 94 0.76 -8.09 -2.99
CA LYS A 94 1.29 -8.85 -4.13
C LYS A 94 2.58 -9.58 -3.83
N GLY A 95 2.55 -10.91 -3.97
CA GLY A 95 3.74 -11.73 -3.75
C GLY A 95 4.06 -11.71 -2.26
N ASN A 96 5.32 -11.44 -1.95
CA ASN A 96 5.87 -11.35 -0.60
C ASN A 96 6.68 -10.07 -0.37
N GLU A 97 6.50 -9.05 -1.21
CA GLU A 97 7.23 -7.78 -1.07
C GLU A 97 6.39 -6.74 -0.31
N GLY A 98 7.05 -6.05 0.60
CA GLY A 98 6.53 -5.00 1.46
C GLY A 98 7.63 -4.00 1.81
N HIS A 99 7.35 -3.19 2.83
CA HIS A 99 8.20 -2.07 3.21
C HIS A 99 8.99 -2.46 4.46
N GLY A 100 10.23 -2.92 4.26
CA GLY A 100 11.14 -3.18 5.37
C GLY A 100 11.39 -1.96 6.27
N LEU A 101 12.15 -2.16 7.34
CA LEU A 101 12.48 -1.12 8.32
C LEU A 101 13.51 -0.14 7.76
N GLY A 102 13.01 0.82 6.98
CA GLY A 102 13.80 1.83 6.29
C GLY A 102 14.33 2.95 7.19
N LYS A 103 14.91 3.97 6.55
CA LYS A 103 15.60 5.09 7.24
C LYS A 103 14.70 5.86 8.20
N ASP A 104 13.41 5.99 7.90
CA ASP A 104 12.49 6.74 8.75
C ASP A 104 12.15 5.98 10.04
N PHE A 105 12.01 4.66 9.96
CA PHE A 105 11.91 3.80 11.14
C PHE A 105 13.21 3.89 11.96
N ALA A 106 14.37 3.77 11.32
CA ALA A 106 15.68 3.85 11.97
C ALA A 106 15.91 5.17 12.73
N LYS A 107 15.62 6.31 12.08
CA LYS A 107 15.70 7.64 12.70
C LYS A 107 14.76 7.76 13.89
N ALA A 108 13.53 7.28 13.75
CA ALA A 108 12.54 7.33 14.82
C ALA A 108 12.92 6.43 16.01
N LEU A 109 13.39 5.21 15.75
CA LEU A 109 13.89 4.30 16.78
C LEU A 109 15.05 4.95 17.53
N ASN A 110 16.06 5.45 16.82
CA ASN A 110 17.21 6.13 17.42
C ASN A 110 16.82 7.34 18.29
N LYS A 111 15.85 8.15 17.83
CA LYS A 111 15.31 9.27 18.61
C LYS A 111 14.59 8.80 19.88
N ASN A 112 13.76 7.76 19.77
CA ASN A 112 12.93 7.27 20.88
C ASN A 112 13.75 6.53 21.95
N LEU A 113 14.83 5.83 21.55
CA LEU A 113 15.80 5.25 22.48
C LEU A 113 16.47 6.30 23.38
N ASN A 114 16.55 7.56 22.91
CA ASN A 114 17.07 8.69 23.67
C ASN A 114 16.03 9.43 24.54
N SER A 115 14.74 9.16 24.35
CA SER A 115 13.65 9.82 25.09
C SER A 115 12.82 8.83 25.89
N VAL A 116 11.79 8.24 25.28
CA VAL A 116 10.75 7.44 25.95
C VAL A 116 11.27 6.08 26.40
N PHE A 117 12.33 5.56 25.76
CA PHE A 117 12.94 4.27 26.06
C PHE A 117 14.23 4.38 26.88
N ARG A 118 14.43 5.50 27.58
CA ARG A 118 15.64 5.71 28.38
C ARG A 118 15.84 4.64 29.46
N SER A 119 14.76 4.05 29.98
CA SER A 119 14.80 2.94 30.94
C SER A 119 14.79 1.55 30.29
N PHE A 120 14.82 1.43 28.96
CA PHE A 120 14.75 0.13 28.29
C PHE A 120 15.94 -0.76 28.68
N GLY A 121 15.67 -1.98 29.13
CA GLY A 121 16.66 -2.90 29.70
C GLY A 121 16.93 -2.72 31.21
N GLU A 122 16.29 -1.74 31.84
CA GLU A 122 16.42 -1.37 33.25
C GLU A 122 15.03 -1.22 33.91
N GLU A 123 14.00 -1.81 33.31
CA GLU A 123 12.64 -1.76 33.84
C GLU A 123 12.54 -2.44 35.21
N THR A 124 11.80 -1.82 36.13
CA THR A 124 11.59 -2.33 37.49
C THR A 124 10.16 -2.84 37.72
N ILE A 125 9.23 -2.49 36.83
CA ILE A 125 7.81 -2.86 36.93
C ILE A 125 7.54 -4.18 36.19
N THR A 126 8.03 -4.31 34.96
CA THR A 126 7.86 -5.51 34.12
C THR A 126 8.89 -6.58 34.47
N ARG A 127 8.60 -7.84 34.14
CA ARG A 127 9.53 -8.96 34.33
C ARG A 127 10.69 -8.91 33.34
N SER A 128 10.43 -8.41 32.14
CA SER A 128 11.42 -8.19 31.09
C SER A 128 11.14 -6.89 30.33
N SER A 129 12.12 -6.44 29.54
CA SER A 129 11.87 -5.45 28.48
C SER A 129 11.13 -6.11 27.32
N HIS A 130 10.28 -5.34 26.62
CA HIS A 130 9.42 -5.81 25.52
C HIS A 130 9.57 -4.91 24.30
N LEU A 131 9.81 -5.49 23.12
CA LEU A 131 10.03 -4.76 21.87
C LEU A 131 8.77 -3.98 21.44
N GLU A 132 7.60 -4.55 21.72
CA GLU A 132 6.25 -4.07 21.42
C GLU A 132 5.97 -2.70 22.05
N LYS A 133 6.70 -2.34 23.11
CA LYS A 133 6.62 -1.00 23.70
C LYS A 133 6.86 0.08 22.64
N LEU A 134 7.65 -0.19 21.59
CA LEU A 134 7.82 0.71 20.41
C LEU A 134 6.51 1.04 19.70
N CYS A 135 5.58 0.09 19.58
CA CYS A 135 4.26 0.31 18.97
C CYS A 135 3.32 1.14 19.84
N LEU A 136 3.52 1.14 21.16
CA LEU A 136 2.65 1.84 22.10
C LEU A 136 2.90 3.36 22.09
N VAL A 137 4.15 3.75 21.85
CA VAL A 137 4.63 5.14 21.99
C VAL A 137 4.47 5.98 20.72
N ARG A 138 4.37 5.37 19.52
CA ARG A 138 4.37 6.13 18.25
C ARG A 138 3.22 5.75 17.34
N GLU A 139 2.64 6.75 16.67
CA GLU A 139 1.85 6.52 15.45
C GLU A 139 2.79 6.18 14.28
N GLY A 140 2.49 5.11 13.54
CA GLY A 140 3.25 4.67 12.38
C GLY A 140 4.34 3.62 12.64
N VAL A 141 4.45 3.07 13.85
CA VAL A 141 5.15 1.80 14.11
C VAL A 141 4.08 0.77 14.48
N GLY A 142 3.78 -0.14 13.55
CA GLY A 142 2.74 -1.15 13.71
C GLY A 142 3.30 -2.55 13.94
N ARG A 143 2.39 -3.51 14.09
CA ARG A 143 2.69 -4.94 14.22
C ARG A 143 3.61 -5.48 13.12
N ASP A 144 3.45 -5.02 11.88
CA ASP A 144 4.29 -5.46 10.75
C ASP A 144 5.74 -5.05 10.99
N ASN A 145 5.96 -3.84 11.50
CA ASN A 145 7.31 -3.39 11.83
C ASN A 145 7.94 -4.23 12.96
N ILE A 146 7.15 -4.60 13.98
CA ILE A 146 7.63 -5.44 15.08
C ILE A 146 7.93 -6.86 14.60
N SER A 147 7.06 -7.43 13.79
CA SER A 147 7.25 -8.74 13.18
C SER A 147 8.47 -8.76 12.29
N ASP A 148 8.65 -7.77 11.41
CA ASP A 148 9.83 -7.65 10.55
C ASP A 148 11.11 -7.48 11.36
N PHE A 149 11.06 -6.68 12.43
CA PHE A 149 12.23 -6.47 13.28
C PHE A 149 12.59 -7.78 13.98
N THR A 150 11.60 -8.43 14.59
CA THR A 150 11.74 -9.71 15.28
C THR A 150 12.29 -10.76 14.32
N THR A 151 11.70 -10.89 13.13
CA THR A 151 12.11 -11.85 12.09
C THR A 151 13.55 -11.62 11.65
N ASN A 152 14.01 -10.37 11.54
CA ASN A 152 15.41 -10.08 11.25
C ASN A 152 16.34 -10.49 12.38
N LEU A 153 15.96 -10.25 13.63
CA LEU A 153 16.79 -10.58 14.80
C LEU A 153 16.86 -12.10 15.06
N ILE A 154 15.79 -12.84 14.75
CA ILE A 154 15.76 -14.31 14.86
C ILE A 154 16.09 -15.04 13.55
N LYS A 155 16.55 -14.32 12.51
CA LYS A 155 16.78 -14.86 11.16
C LYS A 155 17.73 -16.07 11.14
N ASN A 156 18.75 -16.08 12.01
CA ASN A 156 19.63 -17.24 12.18
C ASN A 156 18.88 -18.50 12.61
N PHE A 157 17.96 -18.36 13.57
CA PHE A 157 17.14 -19.46 14.06
C PHE A 157 16.20 -19.96 12.96
N LEU A 158 15.50 -19.07 12.26
CA LEU A 158 14.60 -19.46 11.16
C LEU A 158 15.35 -20.19 10.03
N ALA A 159 16.54 -19.71 9.66
CA ALA A 159 17.37 -20.37 8.65
C ALA A 159 17.84 -21.76 9.11
N THR A 160 18.23 -21.90 10.39
CA THR A 160 18.64 -23.19 10.96
C THR A 160 17.47 -24.17 11.04
N TYR A 161 16.34 -23.72 11.59
CA TYR A 161 15.09 -24.46 11.68
C TYR A 161 14.61 -24.93 10.29
N THR A 162 14.73 -24.08 9.28
CA THR A 162 14.35 -24.46 7.90
C THR A 162 15.34 -25.44 7.28
N GLN A 163 16.65 -25.25 7.50
CA GLN A 163 17.68 -26.17 7.02
C GLN A 163 17.48 -27.57 7.60
N GLU A 164 17.22 -27.69 8.89
CA GLU A 164 16.95 -28.98 9.54
C GLU A 164 15.76 -29.70 8.91
N PHE A 165 14.66 -28.97 8.65
CA PHE A 165 13.53 -29.52 7.92
C PHE A 165 13.93 -29.97 6.51
N ALA A 166 14.63 -29.11 5.77
CA ALA A 166 14.98 -29.34 4.38
C ALA A 166 15.85 -30.59 4.21
N LEU A 167 16.90 -30.72 5.02
CA LEU A 167 17.86 -31.83 4.92
C LEU A 167 17.24 -33.19 5.23
N ASN A 168 16.23 -33.21 6.10
CA ASN A 168 15.56 -34.45 6.52
C ASN A 168 14.43 -34.86 5.58
N ASN A 169 13.81 -33.90 4.88
CA ASN A 169 12.52 -34.14 4.20
C ASN A 169 12.51 -33.82 2.71
N LEU A 170 13.52 -33.10 2.17
CA LEU A 170 13.56 -32.68 0.77
C LEU A 170 14.67 -33.38 -0.01
N SER A 171 14.48 -33.48 -1.32
CA SER A 171 15.51 -34.00 -2.22
C SER A 171 16.66 -33.01 -2.41
N LYS A 172 17.87 -33.49 -2.71
CA LYS A 172 19.04 -32.63 -2.95
C LYS A 172 18.84 -31.61 -4.08
N SER A 173 17.99 -31.92 -5.07
CA SER A 173 17.66 -31.01 -6.18
C SER A 173 16.77 -29.83 -5.77
N GLN A 174 16.07 -29.93 -4.64
CA GLN A 174 15.18 -28.90 -4.10
C GLN A 174 15.88 -27.99 -3.08
N ILE A 175 17.14 -28.28 -2.75
CA ILE A 175 17.91 -27.57 -1.73
C ILE A 175 19.10 -26.88 -2.39
N LYS A 176 19.38 -25.65 -1.98
CA LYS A 176 20.55 -24.89 -2.44
C LYS A 176 21.33 -24.32 -1.27
N LEU A 177 22.65 -24.22 -1.42
CA LEU A 177 23.49 -23.50 -0.47
C LEU A 177 23.33 -22.00 -0.71
N ILE A 178 22.80 -21.29 0.28
CA ILE A 178 22.47 -19.87 0.22
C ILE A 178 23.28 -19.13 1.28
N LYS A 179 23.90 -18.02 0.88
CA LYS A 179 24.57 -17.10 1.80
C LYS A 179 23.61 -15.99 2.18
N ILE A 180 23.26 -15.91 3.46
CA ILE A 180 22.35 -14.90 4.01
C ILE A 180 23.16 -13.86 4.78
N SER A 181 22.88 -12.58 4.55
CA SER A 181 23.49 -11.45 5.28
C SER A 181 22.74 -11.16 6.58
N LYS A 182 23.38 -10.41 7.49
CA LYS A 182 22.81 -10.02 8.80
C LYS A 182 22.19 -11.19 9.59
N ILE A 183 22.93 -12.28 9.72
CA ILE A 183 22.49 -13.49 10.43
C ILE A 183 22.78 -13.40 11.94
N LYS A 184 23.97 -12.92 12.31
CA LYS A 184 24.36 -12.77 13.71
C LYS A 184 25.08 -11.45 13.91
N PHE A 185 24.78 -10.76 15.01
CA PHE A 185 25.50 -9.54 15.37
C PHE A 185 26.69 -9.88 16.25
N ASN A 186 27.87 -9.40 15.88
CA ASN A 186 29.09 -9.52 16.67
C ASN A 186 29.26 -8.26 17.53
N TYR A 187 29.03 -8.38 18.83
CA TYR A 187 29.12 -7.26 19.77
C TYR A 187 30.55 -6.75 20.01
N ASN A 188 31.57 -7.60 19.78
CA ASN A 188 32.98 -7.20 19.91
C ASN A 188 33.39 -6.28 18.75
N THR A 189 33.02 -6.65 17.52
CA THR A 189 33.34 -5.86 16.32
C THR A 189 32.24 -4.85 15.95
N ARG A 190 31.07 -4.92 16.61
CA ARG A 190 29.86 -4.13 16.33
C ARG A 190 29.37 -4.22 14.88
N THR A 191 29.48 -5.42 14.31
CA THR A 191 29.13 -5.68 12.91
C THR A 191 28.23 -6.90 12.76
N TRP A 192 27.41 -6.88 11.71
CA TRP A 192 26.61 -8.01 11.28
C TRP A 192 27.45 -9.01 10.46
N THR A 193 27.31 -10.30 10.74
CA THR A 193 27.97 -11.38 9.98
C THR A 193 26.98 -12.16 9.11
N SER A 194 27.47 -12.69 7.99
CA SER A 194 26.70 -13.61 7.13
C SER A 194 26.77 -15.04 7.63
N GLY A 195 25.77 -15.85 7.27
CA GLY A 195 25.75 -17.30 7.43
C GLY A 195 25.47 -18.01 6.11
N SER A 196 25.82 -19.29 6.00
CA SER A 196 25.52 -20.12 4.84
C SER A 196 24.67 -21.32 5.26
N PHE A 197 23.55 -21.52 4.56
CA PHE A 197 22.54 -22.52 4.90
C PHE A 197 22.11 -23.30 3.66
N GLN A 198 21.78 -24.58 3.83
CA GLN A 198 21.17 -25.43 2.82
C GLN A 198 19.65 -25.32 2.93
N LEU A 199 19.04 -24.50 2.07
CA LEU A 199 17.63 -24.11 2.20
C LEU A 199 16.79 -24.58 1.00
N PRO A 200 15.47 -24.79 1.20
CA PRO A 200 14.55 -25.00 0.10
C PRO A 200 14.64 -23.84 -0.89
N TYR A 201 14.76 -24.16 -2.17
CA TYR A 201 14.99 -23.15 -3.21
C TYR A 201 14.01 -23.32 -4.35
N ILE A 202 13.33 -22.23 -4.70
CA ILE A 202 12.30 -22.22 -5.74
C ILE A 202 12.18 -20.83 -6.37
N ASN A 203 11.89 -20.79 -7.67
CA ASN A 203 11.65 -19.55 -8.43
C ASN A 203 12.74 -18.47 -8.26
N GLY A 204 14.00 -18.89 -8.09
CA GLY A 204 15.14 -17.99 -7.99
C GLY A 204 15.43 -17.46 -6.57
N ASP A 205 14.64 -17.83 -5.56
CA ASP A 205 14.84 -17.43 -4.17
C ASP A 205 14.77 -18.63 -3.21
N TYR A 206 15.21 -18.43 -1.96
CA TYR A 206 15.08 -19.41 -0.89
C TYR A 206 13.81 -19.18 -0.08
N VAL A 207 13.40 -20.20 0.67
CA VAL A 207 12.21 -20.15 1.53
C VAL A 207 12.62 -20.38 2.98
N LEU A 208 11.96 -19.70 3.91
CA LEU A 208 12.09 -19.87 5.35
C LEU A 208 10.76 -20.37 5.93
N LEU A 209 10.81 -21.47 6.66
CA LEU A 209 9.69 -21.95 7.47
C LEU A 209 9.71 -21.25 8.84
N THR A 210 8.52 -20.96 9.35
CA THR A 210 8.34 -20.32 10.67
C THR A 210 7.54 -21.25 11.58
N PRO A 211 7.97 -21.46 12.85
CA PRO A 211 7.18 -22.19 13.83
C PRO A 211 5.81 -21.54 14.04
N LYS A 212 4.75 -22.35 14.12
CA LYS A 212 3.37 -21.85 14.21
C LYS A 212 3.04 -21.22 15.57
N ASP A 213 3.74 -21.62 16.61
CA ASP A 213 3.55 -21.22 18.01
C ASP A 213 4.16 -19.85 18.36
N ILE A 214 4.88 -19.23 17.42
CA ILE A 214 5.35 -17.83 17.52
C ILE A 214 4.57 -16.88 16.59
N LEU A 215 3.56 -17.39 15.89
CA LEU A 215 2.74 -16.64 14.95
C LEU A 215 1.43 -16.19 15.57
N THR A 216 0.91 -15.07 15.10
CA THR A 216 -0.44 -14.63 15.38
C THR A 216 -1.03 -13.89 14.18
N LYS A 217 -2.29 -13.45 14.33
CA LYS A 217 -3.09 -12.73 13.35
C LYS A 217 -3.68 -11.48 14.01
N ASP A 218 -4.04 -10.50 13.21
CA ASP A 218 -4.67 -9.24 13.64
C ASP A 218 -3.76 -8.37 14.49
N GLU A 219 -3.88 -8.31 15.81
CA GLU A 219 -2.99 -7.51 16.67
C GLU A 219 -2.05 -8.40 17.49
N SER A 220 -0.82 -7.93 17.74
CA SER A 220 0.10 -8.54 18.71
C SER A 220 -0.51 -8.55 20.12
N TRP A 221 0.00 -9.42 20.99
CA TRP A 221 -0.49 -9.51 22.37
C TRP A 221 -0.42 -8.16 23.07
N ILE A 222 0.75 -7.53 23.05
CA ILE A 222 0.92 -6.14 23.48
C ILE A 222 0.65 -5.24 22.27
N ASN A 223 -0.47 -4.50 22.31
CA ASN A 223 -0.88 -3.61 21.21
C ASN A 223 -1.47 -2.29 21.71
N ARG A 224 -1.43 -1.28 20.85
CA ARG A 224 -1.90 0.08 21.16
C ARG A 224 -3.43 0.21 21.19
N PRO A 225 -4.22 -0.40 20.28
CA PRO A 225 -5.68 -0.33 20.35
C PRO A 225 -6.26 -0.76 21.70
N GLU A 226 -5.76 -1.86 22.27
CA GLU A 226 -6.18 -2.35 23.59
C GLU A 226 -5.73 -1.40 24.70
N LEU A 227 -4.48 -0.88 24.66
CA LEU A 227 -4.01 0.12 25.62
C LEU A 227 -4.94 1.35 25.67
N LEU A 228 -5.36 1.84 24.50
CA LEU A 228 -6.27 2.99 24.41
C LEU A 228 -7.68 2.65 24.94
N GLU A 229 -8.18 1.44 24.67
CA GLU A 229 -9.49 0.99 25.12
C GLU A 229 -9.55 0.74 26.64
N ARG A 230 -8.50 0.16 27.21
CA ARG A 230 -8.39 -0.18 28.64
C ARG A 230 -7.65 0.88 29.47
N PHE A 231 -7.32 2.03 28.89
CA PHE A 231 -6.46 3.02 29.56
C PHE A 231 -6.98 3.43 30.95
N GLN A 232 -8.29 3.66 31.07
CA GLN A 232 -8.89 4.06 32.34
C GLN A 232 -8.81 2.95 33.40
N GLU A 233 -9.07 1.70 33.02
CA GLU A 233 -8.92 0.52 33.90
C GLU A 233 -7.49 0.41 34.42
N ILE A 234 -6.50 0.58 33.52
CA ILE A 234 -5.08 0.52 33.86
C ILE A 234 -4.70 1.68 34.78
N ALA A 235 -5.16 2.90 34.49
CA ALA A 235 -4.91 4.09 35.29
C ALA A 235 -5.48 3.97 36.72
N ASP A 236 -6.69 3.44 36.86
CA ASP A 236 -7.33 3.20 38.15
C ASP A 236 -6.64 2.08 38.97
N GLY A 237 -5.98 1.16 38.29
CA GLY A 237 -5.18 0.08 38.89
C GLY A 237 -3.76 0.47 39.33
N LEU A 238 -3.32 1.72 39.09
CA LEU A 238 -1.94 2.14 39.40
C LEU A 238 -1.64 2.10 40.91
N PRO A 239 -0.57 1.40 41.34
CA PRO A 239 -0.23 1.29 42.77
C PRO A 239 0.12 2.65 43.41
N ASN A 240 0.79 3.53 42.66
CA ASN A 240 1.16 4.86 43.13
C ASN A 240 -0.07 5.79 43.16
N GLU A 241 -0.58 6.07 44.36
CA GLU A 241 -1.77 6.90 44.58
C GLU A 241 -1.62 8.32 44.00
N VAL A 242 -0.42 8.90 44.08
CA VAL A 242 -0.14 10.25 43.54
C VAL A 242 -0.19 10.22 42.02
N LEU A 243 0.48 9.25 41.39
CA LEU A 243 0.47 9.10 39.94
C LEU A 243 -0.94 8.85 39.42
N ARG A 244 -1.70 7.96 40.08
CA ARG A 244 -3.11 7.69 39.77
C ARG A 244 -3.96 8.94 39.84
N ALA A 245 -3.83 9.72 40.92
CA ALA A 245 -4.55 10.98 41.06
C ALA A 245 -4.19 12.00 39.96
N GLN A 246 -2.91 12.07 39.58
CA GLN A 246 -2.44 12.96 38.50
C GLN A 246 -2.97 12.56 37.12
N VAL A 247 -2.97 11.27 36.80
CA VAL A 247 -3.53 10.74 35.54
C VAL A 247 -5.03 11.04 35.47
N ASN A 248 -5.76 10.74 36.55
CA ASN A 248 -7.21 10.94 36.60
C ASN A 248 -7.59 12.43 36.56
N GLU A 249 -6.87 13.32 37.26
CA GLU A 249 -7.07 14.78 37.13
C GLU A 249 -6.83 15.25 35.70
N TYR A 250 -5.75 14.77 35.06
CA TYR A 250 -5.43 15.15 33.69
C TYR A 250 -6.58 14.78 32.75
N LEU A 251 -7.00 13.51 32.77
CA LEU A 251 -8.12 13.02 31.94
C LEU A 251 -9.39 13.85 32.14
N LEU A 252 -9.77 14.15 33.39
CA LEU A 252 -10.93 15.00 33.70
C LEU A 252 -10.84 16.40 33.08
N ARG A 253 -9.63 16.95 32.94
CA ARG A 253 -9.41 18.26 32.33
C ARG A 253 -9.47 18.24 30.80
N VAL A 254 -8.95 17.18 30.18
CA VAL A 254 -8.77 17.12 28.72
C VAL A 254 -9.90 16.40 27.97
N ILE A 255 -10.70 15.56 28.65
CA ILE A 255 -11.88 14.93 28.04
C ILE A 255 -12.90 16.02 27.68
N PRO A 256 -13.38 16.08 26.41
CA PRO A 256 -14.39 17.04 26.00
C PRO A 256 -15.65 16.92 26.87
N LYS A 257 -16.16 18.06 27.37
CA LYS A 257 -17.35 18.14 28.23
C LYS A 257 -18.68 18.05 27.46
N ASP A 258 -18.62 17.84 26.14
CA ASP A 258 -19.80 17.69 25.31
C ASP A 258 -20.58 16.43 25.68
N SER A 259 -21.90 16.43 25.45
CA SER A 259 -22.79 15.39 25.95
C SER A 259 -22.50 13.97 25.40
N LYS A 260 -21.74 13.85 24.30
CA LYS A 260 -21.30 12.59 23.67
C LYS A 260 -20.04 12.78 22.81
N PRO A 261 -18.82 12.79 23.38
CA PRO A 261 -17.58 12.82 22.59
C PRO A 261 -17.49 11.58 21.69
N LYS A 262 -16.93 11.73 20.47
CA LYS A 262 -16.73 10.59 19.57
C LYS A 262 -15.62 9.68 20.10
N LYS A 263 -15.71 8.38 19.85
CA LYS A 263 -14.67 7.39 20.25
C LYS A 263 -13.25 7.83 19.84
N LYS A 264 -13.11 8.40 18.64
CA LYS A 264 -11.83 8.90 18.13
C LYS A 264 -11.27 10.08 18.95
N GLU A 265 -12.11 11.03 19.33
CA GLU A 265 -11.70 12.18 20.15
C GLU A 265 -11.20 11.72 21.52
N ILE A 266 -11.89 10.75 22.14
CA ILE A 266 -11.44 10.15 23.41
C ILE A 266 -10.07 9.46 23.23
N GLN A 267 -9.89 8.69 22.15
CA GLN A 267 -8.62 8.02 21.88
C GLN A 267 -7.46 9.00 21.65
N ASP A 268 -7.71 10.11 20.94
CA ASP A 268 -6.71 11.16 20.72
C ASP A 268 -6.30 11.82 22.04
N VAL A 269 -7.25 12.05 22.95
CA VAL A 269 -6.98 12.56 24.30
C VAL A 269 -6.18 11.57 25.15
N ILE A 270 -6.53 10.29 25.11
CA ILE A 270 -5.80 9.23 25.83
C ILE A 270 -4.36 9.11 25.30
N ALA A 271 -4.15 9.23 23.98
CA ALA A 271 -2.82 9.21 23.40
C ALA A 271 -1.92 10.31 23.99
N LEU A 272 -2.46 11.53 24.18
CA LEU A 272 -1.74 12.62 24.84
C LEU A 272 -1.45 12.34 26.33
N ALA A 273 -2.34 11.61 27.01
CA ALA A 273 -2.12 11.18 28.39
C ALA A 273 -0.97 10.17 28.48
N ILE A 274 -0.88 9.20 27.55
CA ILE A 274 0.21 8.22 27.47
C ILE A 274 1.56 8.91 27.30
N ASP A 275 1.65 9.92 26.42
CA ASP A 275 2.89 10.68 26.21
C ASP A 275 3.33 11.45 27.46
N ARG A 276 2.37 11.89 28.28
CA ARG A 276 2.63 12.61 29.53
C ARG A 276 2.97 11.70 30.71
N PHE A 277 2.38 10.50 30.75
CA PHE A 277 2.52 9.53 31.83
C PHE A 277 3.00 8.18 31.28
N PRO A 278 4.24 8.09 30.78
CA PRO A 278 4.77 6.89 30.15
C PRO A 278 4.84 5.69 31.10
N GLU A 279 4.83 5.90 32.42
CA GLU A 279 4.78 4.84 33.43
C GLU A 279 3.53 3.96 33.30
N VAL A 280 2.43 4.50 32.76
CA VAL A 280 1.20 3.73 32.49
C VAL A 280 1.46 2.60 31.50
N ILE A 281 2.39 2.80 30.55
CA ILE A 281 2.78 1.79 29.57
C ILE A 281 3.40 0.58 30.25
N ASP A 282 4.27 0.79 31.24
CA ASP A 282 4.95 -0.30 31.94
C ASP A 282 3.97 -1.11 32.81
N HIS A 283 2.99 -0.44 33.42
CA HIS A 283 1.91 -1.11 34.13
C HIS A 283 0.97 -1.90 33.20
N TYR A 284 0.68 -1.37 32.01
CA TYR A 284 -0.05 -2.11 30.98
C TYR A 284 0.71 -3.37 30.55
N ILE A 285 2.00 -3.24 30.21
CA ILE A 285 2.83 -4.39 29.82
C ILE A 285 2.88 -5.42 30.95
N ARG A 286 3.01 -4.98 32.21
CA ARG A 286 2.97 -5.87 33.37
C ARG A 286 1.65 -6.66 33.47
N LEU A 287 0.52 -6.01 33.25
CA LEU A 287 -0.78 -6.70 33.18
C LEU A 287 -0.80 -7.76 32.07
N LYS A 288 -0.23 -7.44 30.90
CA LYS A 288 -0.13 -8.37 29.76
C LYS A 288 0.80 -9.54 30.05
N GLU A 289 1.87 -9.36 30.83
CA GLU A 289 2.73 -10.45 31.33
C GLU A 289 1.98 -11.37 32.28
N GLU A 290 1.15 -10.84 33.18
CA GLU A 290 0.35 -11.61 34.14
C GLU A 290 -0.77 -12.40 33.45
N GLU A 291 -1.32 -11.86 32.36
CA GLU A 291 -2.31 -12.53 31.51
C GLU A 291 -1.66 -13.38 30.40
N GLY A 292 -0.33 -13.53 30.39
CA GLY A 292 0.46 -14.09 29.29
C GLY A 292 0.06 -15.50 28.88
N ASP A 293 -0.41 -16.34 29.81
CA ASP A 293 -0.87 -17.71 29.52
C ASP A 293 -2.01 -17.73 28.49
N LYS A 294 -2.82 -16.67 28.41
CA LYS A 294 -3.88 -16.53 27.41
C LYS A 294 -3.33 -16.19 26.01
N ALA A 295 -2.16 -15.57 25.92
CA ALA A 295 -1.58 -15.10 24.67
C ALA A 295 -1.36 -16.26 23.69
N ALA A 296 -0.77 -17.35 24.16
CA ALA A 296 -0.51 -18.53 23.34
C ALA A 296 -1.81 -19.19 22.83
N SER A 297 -2.80 -19.35 23.71
CA SER A 297 -4.11 -19.94 23.34
C SER A 297 -4.85 -19.10 22.31
N ILE A 298 -4.87 -17.77 22.47
CA ILE A 298 -5.52 -16.85 21.53
C ILE A 298 -4.77 -16.82 20.19
N ALA A 299 -3.44 -16.81 20.22
CA ALA A 299 -2.62 -16.86 19.01
C ALA A 299 -2.84 -18.17 18.25
N GLU A 300 -2.86 -19.31 18.95
CA GLU A 300 -3.12 -20.63 18.38
C GLU A 300 -4.51 -20.69 17.70
N GLU A 301 -5.56 -20.20 18.36
CA GLU A 301 -6.91 -20.12 17.79
C GLU A 301 -6.90 -19.29 16.49
N ARG A 302 -6.28 -18.12 16.51
CA ARG A 302 -6.17 -17.23 15.33
C ARG A 302 -5.39 -17.87 14.18
N VAL A 303 -4.28 -18.55 14.48
CA VAL A 303 -3.47 -19.26 13.48
C VAL A 303 -4.25 -20.44 12.90
N ALA A 304 -5.01 -21.17 13.72
CA ALA A 304 -5.90 -22.25 13.27
C ALA A 304 -7.00 -21.72 12.33
N GLU A 305 -7.60 -20.56 12.63
CA GLU A 305 -8.56 -19.92 11.72
C GLU A 305 -7.94 -19.57 10.36
N VAL A 306 -6.70 -19.06 10.33
CA VAL A 306 -5.97 -18.77 9.07
C VAL A 306 -5.70 -20.06 8.31
N LYS A 307 -5.29 -21.14 8.99
CA LYS A 307 -5.07 -22.45 8.37
C LYS A 307 -6.34 -22.98 7.72
N VAL A 308 -7.46 -22.98 8.45
CA VAL A 308 -8.75 -23.45 7.92
C VAL A 308 -9.15 -22.61 6.70
N LEU A 309 -9.15 -21.28 6.84
CA LEU A 309 -9.65 -20.38 5.79
C LEU A 309 -8.77 -20.35 4.54
N PHE A 310 -7.45 -20.21 4.70
CA PHE A 310 -6.56 -19.93 3.58
C PHE A 310 -5.81 -21.16 3.08
N VAL A 311 -5.68 -22.23 3.88
CA VAL A 311 -4.98 -23.46 3.46
C VAL A 311 -6.00 -24.54 3.12
N GLU A 312 -6.80 -24.98 4.08
CA GLU A 312 -7.69 -26.13 3.92
C GLU A 312 -8.84 -25.83 2.97
N GLN A 313 -9.59 -24.75 3.21
CA GLN A 313 -10.74 -24.36 2.38
C GLN A 313 -10.31 -23.98 0.95
N ILE A 314 -9.14 -23.36 0.77
CA ILE A 314 -8.62 -23.05 -0.57
C ILE A 314 -8.19 -24.32 -1.29
N LYS A 315 -7.49 -25.25 -0.62
CA LYS A 315 -7.16 -26.55 -1.22
C LYS A 315 -8.43 -27.29 -1.65
N GLN A 316 -9.45 -27.29 -0.81
CA GLN A 316 -10.75 -27.87 -1.11
C GLN A 316 -11.41 -27.18 -2.32
N LEU A 317 -11.52 -25.86 -2.30
CA LEU A 317 -12.11 -25.05 -3.38
C LEU A 317 -11.43 -25.32 -4.73
N VAL A 318 -10.09 -25.34 -4.74
CA VAL A 318 -9.29 -25.52 -5.95
C VAL A 318 -9.40 -26.94 -6.49
N ASN A 319 -9.20 -27.95 -5.62
CA ASN A 319 -9.11 -29.35 -6.07
C ASN A 319 -10.47 -29.98 -6.35
N ASP A 320 -11.46 -29.72 -5.50
CA ASP A 320 -12.75 -30.42 -5.55
C ASP A 320 -13.74 -29.71 -6.47
N TYR A 321 -13.62 -28.38 -6.61
CA TYR A 321 -14.61 -27.58 -7.35
C TYR A 321 -14.07 -26.93 -8.62
N LEU A 322 -12.97 -26.16 -8.53
CA LEU A 322 -12.48 -25.35 -9.66
C LEU A 322 -11.74 -26.17 -10.72
N LYS A 323 -10.85 -27.08 -10.31
CA LYS A 323 -10.06 -27.89 -11.23
C LYS A 323 -10.94 -28.82 -12.10
N PRO A 324 -11.92 -29.57 -11.56
CA PRO A 324 -12.73 -30.50 -12.36
C PRO A 324 -13.57 -29.81 -13.45
N ILE A 325 -13.98 -28.56 -13.23
CA ILE A 325 -14.78 -27.79 -14.20
C ILE A 325 -13.92 -27.07 -15.25
N GLY A 326 -12.61 -27.30 -15.25
CA GLY A 326 -11.70 -26.70 -16.23
C GLY A 326 -11.45 -25.20 -16.03
N PHE A 327 -11.60 -24.68 -14.82
CA PHE A 327 -11.39 -23.27 -14.49
C PHE A 327 -10.00 -22.74 -14.89
N TYR A 328 -9.00 -23.63 -14.97
CA TYR A 328 -7.61 -23.31 -15.29
C TYR A 328 -7.21 -23.63 -16.74
N LYS A 329 -8.19 -23.89 -17.63
CA LYS A 329 -7.94 -24.15 -19.06
C LYS A 329 -7.68 -22.88 -19.88
N SER A 330 -8.09 -21.71 -19.39
CA SER A 330 -7.82 -20.39 -19.98
C SER A 330 -7.02 -19.53 -18.99
N PRO A 331 -6.13 -18.64 -19.48
CA PRO A 331 -5.35 -17.74 -18.64
C PRO A 331 -6.22 -16.69 -17.92
N GLY A 332 -7.40 -16.34 -18.46
CA GLY A 332 -8.30 -15.37 -17.81
C GLY A 332 -7.81 -13.93 -17.88
N GLU A 333 -7.08 -13.56 -18.92
CA GLU A 333 -6.48 -12.23 -19.06
C GLU A 333 -7.40 -11.24 -19.77
N THR A 334 -8.20 -11.71 -20.72
CA THR A 334 -9.17 -10.88 -21.44
C THR A 334 -10.47 -10.71 -20.65
N TYR A 335 -11.28 -9.71 -21.00
CA TYR A 335 -12.53 -9.41 -20.29
C TYR A 335 -13.53 -10.57 -20.35
N ILE A 336 -13.63 -11.21 -21.52
CA ILE A 336 -14.52 -12.34 -21.73
C ILE A 336 -14.08 -13.52 -20.87
N GLU A 337 -12.79 -13.89 -20.92
CA GLU A 337 -12.27 -15.02 -20.15
C GLU A 337 -12.32 -14.78 -18.64
N ALA A 338 -11.99 -13.55 -18.19
CA ALA A 338 -12.09 -13.17 -16.78
C ALA A 338 -13.54 -13.27 -16.30
N LYS A 339 -14.49 -12.79 -17.11
CA LYS A 339 -15.92 -12.90 -16.81
C LYS A 339 -16.39 -14.35 -16.76
N GLU A 340 -15.99 -15.18 -17.71
CA GLU A 340 -16.31 -16.62 -17.72
C GLU A 340 -15.77 -17.31 -16.46
N ARG A 341 -14.53 -17.04 -16.05
CA ARG A 341 -13.95 -17.57 -14.81
C ARG A 341 -14.73 -17.11 -13.58
N ILE A 342 -15.14 -15.84 -13.50
CA ILE A 342 -15.97 -15.34 -12.40
C ILE A 342 -17.34 -16.03 -12.39
N LEU A 343 -17.95 -16.28 -13.56
CA LEU A 343 -19.21 -17.02 -13.64
C LEU A 343 -19.06 -18.49 -13.21
N LEU A 344 -17.92 -19.12 -13.45
CA LEU A 344 -17.60 -20.44 -12.89
C LEU A 344 -17.48 -20.38 -11.35
N ILE A 345 -16.79 -19.38 -10.80
CA ILE A 345 -16.69 -19.15 -9.35
C ILE A 345 -18.09 -18.94 -8.76
N LYS A 346 -18.91 -18.08 -9.38
CA LYS A 346 -20.30 -17.83 -8.97
C LYS A 346 -21.10 -19.13 -8.93
N ASN A 347 -21.05 -19.93 -9.98
CA ASN A 347 -21.77 -21.20 -10.03
C ASN A 347 -21.30 -22.19 -8.94
N VAL A 348 -19.99 -22.25 -8.67
CA VAL A 348 -19.44 -23.09 -7.58
C VAL A 348 -19.96 -22.65 -6.23
N ILE A 349 -19.90 -21.34 -5.94
CA ILE A 349 -20.33 -20.78 -4.66
C ILE A 349 -21.83 -20.97 -4.47
N GLU A 350 -22.63 -20.66 -5.49
CA GLU A 350 -24.10 -20.64 -5.39
C GLU A 350 -24.73 -22.03 -5.48
N ASN A 351 -24.20 -22.91 -6.33
CA ASN A 351 -24.91 -24.14 -6.74
C ASN A 351 -24.16 -25.43 -6.44
N LYS A 352 -22.90 -25.38 -5.97
CA LYS A 352 -22.08 -26.56 -5.69
C LYS A 352 -21.48 -26.53 -4.29
N ASP A 353 -22.20 -26.00 -3.30
CA ASP A 353 -21.74 -25.92 -1.91
C ASP A 353 -20.42 -25.14 -1.67
N GLY A 354 -19.88 -24.45 -2.69
CA GLY A 354 -18.62 -23.71 -2.58
C GLY A 354 -18.67 -22.54 -1.59
N HIS A 355 -19.86 -22.04 -1.27
CA HIS A 355 -20.06 -21.02 -0.23
C HIS A 355 -19.48 -21.44 1.12
N ARG A 356 -19.41 -22.74 1.43
CA ARG A 356 -18.83 -23.26 2.70
C ARG A 356 -17.36 -22.91 2.89
N CYS A 357 -16.62 -22.70 1.80
CA CYS A 357 -15.21 -22.27 1.82
C CYS A 357 -15.01 -20.80 2.22
N PHE A 358 -16.09 -20.10 2.61
CA PHE A 358 -16.08 -18.71 3.05
C PHE A 358 -16.65 -18.56 4.47
N TYR A 359 -16.73 -19.66 5.23
CA TYR A 359 -17.19 -19.70 6.62
C TYR A 359 -16.16 -20.35 7.53
N VAL A 360 -15.88 -19.73 8.67
CA VAL A 360 -15.08 -20.33 9.75
C VAL A 360 -15.92 -20.32 11.01
N ASN A 361 -16.03 -21.46 11.70
CA ASN A 361 -16.86 -21.61 12.91
C ASN A 361 -18.31 -21.11 12.69
N GLN A 362 -18.89 -21.45 11.52
CA GLN A 362 -20.23 -21.03 11.06
C GLN A 362 -20.41 -19.50 10.90
N LYS A 363 -19.34 -18.72 11.01
CA LYS A 363 -19.35 -17.27 10.78
C LYS A 363 -18.86 -16.98 9.36
N PRO A 364 -19.57 -16.14 8.59
CA PRO A 364 -19.14 -15.77 7.24
C PRO A 364 -17.91 -14.89 7.28
N LEU A 365 -17.18 -14.86 6.17
CA LEU A 365 -16.07 -13.95 5.93
C LEU A 365 -16.51 -12.49 6.12
N LYS A 366 -15.74 -11.72 6.91
CA LYS A 366 -16.08 -10.31 7.23
C LYS A 366 -15.14 -9.28 6.64
N ARG A 367 -13.93 -9.67 6.22
CA ARG A 367 -12.88 -8.73 5.82
C ARG A 367 -12.60 -8.82 4.33
N GLU A 368 -12.64 -7.68 3.64
CA GLU A 368 -12.31 -7.63 2.21
C GLU A 368 -10.86 -8.01 1.93
N SER A 369 -9.93 -7.71 2.86
CA SER A 369 -8.53 -8.13 2.76
C SER A 369 -8.39 -9.65 2.63
N ASP A 370 -9.16 -10.40 3.41
CA ASP A 370 -9.15 -11.86 3.37
C ASP A 370 -9.74 -12.38 2.05
N LEU A 371 -10.83 -11.76 1.58
CA LEU A 371 -11.44 -12.08 0.30
C LEU A 371 -10.46 -11.87 -0.87
N LYS A 372 -9.69 -10.77 -0.83
CA LYS A 372 -8.64 -10.50 -1.83
C LYS A 372 -7.54 -11.56 -1.82
N ILE A 373 -7.12 -12.05 -0.65
CA ILE A 373 -6.12 -13.11 -0.54
C ILE A 373 -6.68 -14.42 -1.10
N ILE A 374 -7.90 -14.82 -0.71
CA ILE A 374 -8.60 -16.00 -1.22
C ILE A 374 -8.69 -15.97 -2.75
N TYR A 375 -9.10 -14.83 -3.31
CA TYR A 375 -9.15 -14.64 -4.76
C TYR A 375 -7.79 -14.85 -5.42
N ARG A 376 -6.71 -14.30 -4.86
CA ARG A 376 -5.37 -14.43 -5.44
C ARG A 376 -4.88 -15.88 -5.43
N LEU A 377 -5.06 -16.57 -4.30
CA LEU A 377 -4.67 -17.97 -4.17
C LEU A 377 -5.43 -18.87 -5.15
N MET A 378 -6.73 -18.61 -5.37
CA MET A 378 -7.49 -19.37 -6.37
C MET A 378 -7.17 -18.98 -7.81
N TRP A 379 -6.90 -17.69 -8.09
CA TRP A 379 -6.79 -17.17 -9.46
C TRP A 379 -5.45 -17.47 -10.12
N PHE A 380 -4.35 -17.33 -9.38
CA PHE A 380 -2.98 -17.40 -9.91
C PHE A 380 -2.35 -18.79 -9.86
N SER A 381 -3.12 -19.81 -9.53
CA SER A 381 -2.59 -21.16 -9.38
C SER A 381 -2.26 -21.84 -10.74
N THR A 382 -2.49 -21.19 -11.90
CA THR A 382 -2.34 -21.80 -13.24
C THR A 382 -0.89 -22.18 -13.62
N PRO A 383 -0.70 -23.22 -14.48
CA PRO A 383 0.63 -23.59 -15.01
C PRO A 383 1.31 -22.49 -15.83
N TYR A 384 0.54 -21.60 -16.46
CA TYR A 384 1.04 -20.52 -17.32
C TYR A 384 1.86 -19.48 -16.54
N HIS A 385 1.51 -19.23 -15.28
CA HIS A 385 2.25 -18.31 -14.43
C HIS A 385 3.55 -18.89 -13.86
N LEU A 386 3.85 -20.18 -14.04
CA LEU A 386 5.04 -20.83 -13.47
C LEU A 386 6.30 -20.72 -14.37
N ASN A 387 6.17 -20.26 -15.62
CA ASN A 387 7.25 -20.30 -16.62
C ASN A 387 7.82 -18.93 -17.04
N GLU A 388 7.29 -17.81 -16.56
CA GLU A 388 7.80 -16.47 -16.87
C GLU A 388 8.71 -15.97 -15.74
N ASN A 389 9.90 -15.47 -16.09
CA ASN A 389 10.94 -15.00 -15.16
C ASN A 389 10.36 -14.10 -14.05
N PHE A 390 10.34 -14.65 -12.84
CA PHE A 390 9.42 -14.29 -11.75
C PHE A 390 9.65 -12.98 -11.00
N ASN A 391 10.49 -12.05 -11.49
CA ASN A 391 10.83 -10.82 -10.75
C ASN A 391 10.54 -9.51 -11.49
N HIS A 392 10.09 -9.55 -12.73
CA HIS A 392 9.67 -8.34 -13.46
C HIS A 392 8.40 -8.68 -14.24
N GLU A 393 7.37 -7.83 -14.14
CA GLU A 393 6.07 -7.92 -14.83
C GLU A 393 4.87 -8.60 -14.11
N ARG A 394 4.82 -8.60 -12.76
CA ARG A 394 3.53 -8.69 -12.03
C ARG A 394 2.95 -7.32 -11.76
N GLU A 395 2.75 -6.56 -12.82
CA GLU A 395 2.08 -5.27 -12.74
C GLU A 395 0.69 -5.37 -12.11
N THR A 396 0.44 -4.38 -11.29
CA THR A 396 -0.77 -4.06 -10.49
C THR A 396 -2.10 -4.44 -11.15
N LEU A 397 -2.99 -4.97 -10.32
CA LEU A 397 -4.44 -4.90 -10.52
C LEU A 397 -4.92 -3.47 -10.16
N ASP A 398 -4.11 -2.45 -10.48
CA ASP A 398 -4.30 -1.01 -10.18
C ASP A 398 -3.37 -0.06 -10.99
N SER A 399 -2.54 -0.54 -11.94
CA SER A 399 -1.69 0.26 -12.86
C SER A 399 -1.07 -0.59 -14.00
N HIS A 400 -1.63 -0.54 -15.20
CA HIS A 400 -1.03 -1.18 -16.39
C HIS A 400 0.20 -0.41 -16.92
N VAL A 401 1.31 -1.09 -17.28
CA VAL A 401 2.11 -0.97 -18.54
C VAL A 401 3.02 -2.22 -18.76
N SER A 402 2.53 -3.34 -19.33
CA SER A 402 3.41 -4.47 -19.71
C SER A 402 3.48 -4.64 -21.22
N SER A 403 4.67 -4.99 -21.68
CA SER A 403 5.17 -5.01 -23.07
C SER A 403 4.54 -6.06 -24.00
N SER A 404 3.37 -6.61 -23.66
CA SER A 404 2.63 -7.58 -24.47
C SER A 404 1.27 -7.00 -24.86
N ASN A 405 0.92 -7.04 -26.14
CA ASN A 405 -0.30 -6.47 -26.75
C ASN A 405 -1.66 -7.07 -26.26
N THR A 406 -1.77 -7.57 -25.03
CA THR A 406 -3.01 -8.11 -24.44
C THR A 406 -3.54 -7.19 -23.34
N VAL A 407 -4.72 -6.60 -23.55
CA VAL A 407 -5.44 -5.78 -22.57
C VAL A 407 -5.87 -6.67 -21.40
N LYS A 408 -5.18 -6.56 -20.26
CA LYS A 408 -5.51 -7.30 -19.03
C LYS A 408 -6.75 -6.71 -18.35
N THR A 409 -7.71 -7.56 -17.96
CA THR A 409 -8.95 -7.15 -17.27
C THR A 409 -8.74 -7.00 -15.77
N LEU A 410 -9.25 -5.90 -15.23
CA LEU A 410 -9.23 -5.61 -13.80
C LEU A 410 -10.42 -6.30 -13.11
N VAL A 411 -10.20 -7.09 -12.06
CA VAL A 411 -11.28 -7.76 -11.31
C VAL A 411 -11.22 -7.34 -9.84
N GLU A 412 -12.27 -6.70 -9.35
CA GLU A 412 -12.33 -6.19 -7.97
C GLU A 412 -13.41 -6.90 -7.16
N PHE A 413 -12.99 -7.51 -6.05
CA PHE A 413 -13.88 -8.17 -5.11
C PHE A 413 -14.28 -7.24 -3.96
N LYS A 414 -15.57 -7.24 -3.63
CA LYS A 414 -16.17 -6.47 -2.54
C LYS A 414 -17.09 -7.32 -1.69
N LEU A 415 -17.22 -6.95 -0.42
CA LEU A 415 -18.18 -7.54 0.50
C LEU A 415 -19.40 -6.61 0.64
N ALA A 416 -20.59 -7.19 0.67
CA ALA A 416 -21.85 -6.46 0.84
C ALA A 416 -21.93 -5.65 2.16
N ASN A 417 -21.28 -6.17 3.20
CA ASN A 417 -21.22 -5.54 4.51
C ASN A 417 -20.24 -4.35 4.57
N ASN A 418 -19.47 -4.08 3.52
CA ASN A 418 -18.56 -2.93 3.49
C ASN A 418 -19.36 -1.62 3.67
N PRO A 419 -19.06 -0.80 4.70
CA PRO A 419 -19.76 0.45 4.95
C PRO A 419 -19.53 1.48 3.83
N GLN A 420 -18.43 1.37 3.09
CA GLN A 420 -18.07 2.26 1.98
C GLN A 420 -18.53 1.74 0.62
N LEU A 421 -19.26 0.60 0.55
CA LEU A 421 -19.68 -0.01 -0.72
C LEU A 421 -20.45 0.96 -1.62
N GLU A 422 -21.36 1.74 -1.02
CA GLU A 422 -22.14 2.74 -1.75
C GLU A 422 -21.27 3.85 -2.33
N ASN A 423 -20.40 4.46 -1.51
CA ASN A 423 -19.48 5.51 -1.98
C ASN A 423 -18.53 4.97 -3.06
N TYR A 424 -18.12 3.71 -2.94
CA TYR A 424 -17.32 3.03 -3.94
C TYR A 424 -18.09 2.87 -5.26
N LEU A 425 -19.33 2.34 -5.23
CA LEU A 425 -20.15 2.18 -6.42
C LEU A 425 -20.57 3.53 -7.04
N ALA A 426 -20.81 4.55 -6.23
CA ALA A 426 -21.17 5.90 -6.69
C ALA A 426 -20.04 6.52 -7.52
N LYS A 427 -18.80 6.43 -7.02
CA LYS A 427 -17.60 6.85 -7.76
C LYS A 427 -17.44 6.09 -9.09
N GLN A 428 -17.84 4.82 -9.14
CA GLN A 428 -17.80 4.05 -10.39
C GLN A 428 -18.92 4.44 -11.35
N CYS A 429 -20.12 4.74 -10.84
CA CYS A 429 -21.25 5.23 -11.64
C CYS A 429 -20.91 6.51 -12.42
N GLU A 430 -20.23 7.46 -11.77
CA GLU A 430 -19.75 8.69 -12.40
C GLU A 430 -18.80 8.39 -13.57
N ILE A 431 -17.91 7.40 -13.42
CA ILE A 431 -17.02 6.95 -14.50
C ILE A 431 -17.81 6.38 -15.68
N TYR A 432 -18.87 5.58 -15.44
CA TYR A 432 -19.71 5.00 -16.50
C TYR A 432 -20.56 6.03 -17.25
N LYS A 433 -21.05 7.07 -16.56
CA LYS A 433 -21.88 8.13 -17.16
C LYS A 433 -21.07 9.10 -18.04
N ASN A 434 -19.78 9.25 -17.75
CA ASN A 434 -18.89 10.21 -18.41
C ASN A 434 -18.10 9.63 -19.60
N SER A 435 -18.22 8.33 -19.88
CA SER A 435 -17.56 7.68 -21.02
C SER A 435 -18.55 7.38 -22.13
N SER A 436 -18.37 7.99 -23.30
CA SER A 436 -19.12 7.67 -24.53
C SER A 436 -18.76 6.33 -25.17
N ASP A 437 -17.74 5.64 -24.63
CA ASP A 437 -17.30 4.31 -25.07
C ASP A 437 -17.54 3.27 -23.95
N LEU A 438 -18.26 2.20 -24.28
CA LEU A 438 -18.56 1.04 -23.43
C LEU A 438 -17.34 0.12 -23.18
N THR A 439 -16.11 0.58 -23.44
CA THR A 439 -14.87 -0.22 -23.40
C THR A 439 -14.15 -0.15 -22.06
N HIS A 440 -14.89 -0.20 -20.94
CA HIS A 440 -14.26 -0.30 -19.61
C HIS A 440 -13.93 -1.74 -19.25
N THR A 441 -12.65 -1.98 -18.99
CA THR A 441 -11.96 -3.26 -18.79
C THR A 441 -11.97 -3.76 -17.34
N SER A 442 -13.03 -3.45 -16.56
CA SER A 442 -13.10 -3.91 -15.16
C SER A 442 -14.40 -4.62 -14.78
N LEU A 443 -14.27 -5.71 -14.02
CA LEU A 443 -15.34 -6.52 -13.47
C LEU A 443 -15.42 -6.31 -11.96
N LYS A 444 -16.61 -5.99 -11.45
CA LYS A 444 -16.87 -5.80 -10.03
C LYS A 444 -17.64 -7.01 -9.50
N VAL A 445 -17.10 -7.67 -8.49
CA VAL A 445 -17.70 -8.88 -7.91
C VAL A 445 -18.08 -8.58 -6.47
N ILE A 446 -19.37 -8.66 -6.15
CA ILE A 446 -19.89 -8.36 -4.81
C ILE A 446 -20.43 -9.65 -4.19
N LEU A 447 -19.81 -10.10 -3.10
CA LEU A 447 -20.26 -11.24 -2.32
C LEU A 447 -21.19 -10.78 -1.19
N TYR A 448 -22.30 -11.49 -1.02
CA TYR A 448 -23.24 -11.29 0.09
C TYR A 448 -23.55 -12.62 0.79
N PHE A 449 -23.82 -12.54 2.09
CA PHE A 449 -24.03 -13.67 2.99
C PHE A 449 -25.42 -13.65 3.65
N SER A 450 -26.27 -12.66 3.34
CA SER A 450 -27.66 -12.63 3.80
C SER A 450 -28.60 -11.90 2.83
N GLU A 451 -29.91 -12.17 2.95
CA GLU A 451 -30.96 -11.46 2.21
C GLU A 451 -31.01 -9.96 2.56
N ASN A 452 -30.66 -9.60 3.80
CA ASN A 452 -30.57 -8.19 4.21
C ASN A 452 -29.44 -7.46 3.46
N GLU A 453 -28.32 -8.15 3.26
CA GLU A 453 -27.20 -7.62 2.46
C GLU A 453 -27.58 -7.49 0.98
N LEU A 454 -28.30 -8.46 0.41
CA LEU A 454 -28.82 -8.38 -0.96
C LEU A 454 -29.80 -7.20 -1.12
N ALA A 455 -30.74 -7.03 -0.20
CA ALA A 455 -31.68 -5.91 -0.21
C ALA A 455 -30.95 -4.55 -0.11
N LYS A 456 -29.89 -4.47 0.71
CA LYS A 456 -29.03 -3.27 0.79
C LYS A 456 -28.34 -3.00 -0.55
N ILE A 457 -27.77 -4.03 -1.19
CA ILE A 457 -27.12 -3.89 -2.50
C ILE A 457 -28.12 -3.40 -3.55
N ASN A 458 -29.30 -4.02 -3.65
CA ASN A 458 -30.31 -3.64 -4.64
C ASN A 458 -30.74 -2.17 -4.47
N ARG A 459 -30.97 -1.71 -3.23
CA ARG A 459 -31.27 -0.29 -2.95
C ARG A 459 -30.13 0.66 -3.38
N ILE A 460 -28.88 0.24 -3.21
CA ILE A 460 -27.72 1.02 -3.66
C ILE A 460 -27.68 1.07 -5.19
N LEU A 461 -27.83 -0.06 -5.86
CA LEU A 461 -27.81 -0.16 -7.33
C LEU A 461 -28.96 0.64 -7.97
N GLU A 462 -30.16 0.56 -7.41
CA GLU A 462 -31.33 1.34 -7.84
C GLU A 462 -31.09 2.85 -7.71
N ARG A 463 -30.60 3.30 -6.56
CA ARG A 463 -30.34 4.72 -6.32
C ARG A 463 -29.23 5.28 -7.20
N LEU A 464 -28.25 4.46 -7.57
CA LEU A 464 -27.14 4.86 -8.42
C LEU A 464 -27.41 4.63 -9.91
N ASP A 465 -28.55 4.07 -10.29
CA ASP A 465 -28.88 3.70 -11.67
C ASP A 465 -27.85 2.73 -12.29
N LEU A 466 -27.40 1.75 -11.49
CA LEU A 466 -26.42 0.72 -11.87
C LEU A 466 -27.07 -0.65 -12.11
N ASN A 467 -28.39 -0.68 -12.21
CA ASN A 467 -29.15 -1.91 -12.42
C ASN A 467 -28.78 -2.54 -13.76
N PHE A 468 -28.68 -3.87 -13.79
CA PHE A 468 -28.44 -4.67 -15.00
C PHE A 468 -27.10 -4.43 -15.72
N LEU A 469 -26.14 -3.74 -15.09
CA LEU A 469 -24.84 -3.55 -15.69
C LEU A 469 -24.05 -4.87 -15.78
N PRO A 470 -23.60 -5.29 -16.98
CA PRO A 470 -23.04 -6.62 -17.21
C PRO A 470 -21.66 -6.84 -16.57
N HIS A 471 -21.05 -5.79 -16.01
CA HIS A 471 -19.75 -5.82 -15.34
C HIS A 471 -19.86 -5.81 -13.80
N ILE A 472 -21.08 -5.72 -13.24
CA ILE A 472 -21.33 -5.93 -11.80
C ILE A 472 -21.92 -7.32 -11.61
N ILE A 473 -21.21 -8.18 -10.89
CA ILE A 473 -21.59 -9.57 -10.65
C ILE A 473 -21.84 -9.75 -9.16
N LEU A 474 -23.08 -10.06 -8.80
CA LEU A 474 -23.46 -10.43 -7.43
C LEU A 474 -23.28 -11.94 -7.23
N ILE A 475 -22.68 -12.35 -6.12
CA ILE A 475 -22.51 -13.76 -5.76
C ILE A 475 -23.18 -14.04 -4.41
N ASN A 476 -24.14 -14.96 -4.41
CA ASN A 476 -24.84 -15.45 -3.22
C ASN A 476 -23.98 -16.47 -2.47
N ALA A 477 -23.43 -16.06 -1.33
CA ALA A 477 -22.70 -16.93 -0.41
C ALA A 477 -23.49 -17.20 0.89
N CYS A 478 -24.82 -17.00 0.90
CA CYS A 478 -25.67 -17.31 2.04
C CYS A 478 -25.54 -18.79 2.42
N ASN A 479 -25.50 -19.06 3.73
CA ASN A 479 -25.51 -20.42 4.23
C ASN A 479 -26.88 -21.03 3.93
N LYS A 480 -26.92 -22.03 3.06
CA LYS A 480 -28.17 -22.72 2.72
C LYS A 480 -28.42 -23.80 3.79
N PRO A 481 -29.58 -23.81 4.47
CA PRO A 481 -29.93 -24.94 5.32
C PRO A 481 -29.94 -26.21 4.47
N PHE A 482 -29.54 -27.33 5.08
CA PHE A 482 -29.67 -28.66 4.47
C PHE A 482 -31.14 -28.88 4.08
N ASP A 483 -31.46 -28.79 2.79
CA ASP A 483 -32.55 -29.59 2.28
C ASP A 483 -32.05 -31.03 2.30
N HIS A 484 -32.65 -31.85 3.17
CA HIS A 484 -32.59 -33.29 3.05
C HIS A 484 -33.20 -33.68 1.69
N LEU A 485 -32.41 -33.61 0.61
CA LEU A 485 -32.59 -34.56 -0.48
C LEU A 485 -32.21 -35.91 0.10
N SER A 486 -33.25 -36.63 0.51
CA SER A 486 -33.21 -38.03 0.90
C SER A 486 -32.23 -38.80 0.00
N ASN A 487 -31.22 -39.41 0.63
CA ASN A 487 -30.38 -40.47 0.07
C ASN A 487 -31.25 -41.71 -0.26
N SER A 488 -32.16 -41.60 -1.23
CA SER A 488 -33.00 -42.71 -1.66
C SER A 488 -33.36 -42.69 -3.15
N GLN A 489 -32.64 -41.95 -4.00
CA GLN A 489 -32.77 -42.06 -5.47
C GLN A 489 -31.43 -41.99 -6.23
N LEU A 490 -30.35 -42.52 -5.63
CA LEU A 490 -29.16 -42.92 -6.37
C LEU A 490 -28.97 -44.43 -6.18
N GLY A 491 -29.85 -45.18 -6.84
CA GLY A 491 -29.79 -46.63 -6.94
C GLY A 491 -30.35 -47.05 -8.29
N SER A 492 -29.47 -47.57 -9.13
CA SER A 492 -29.72 -48.37 -10.34
C SER A 492 -30.37 -47.71 -11.57
N GLY A 493 -29.61 -47.73 -12.67
CA GLY A 493 -30.09 -47.88 -14.05
C GLY A 493 -30.71 -46.64 -14.68
N PHE A 494 -30.13 -46.12 -15.76
CA PHE A 494 -30.32 -46.63 -17.12
C PHE A 494 -29.46 -45.82 -18.08
N ILE A 495 -28.74 -46.54 -18.92
CA ILE A 495 -28.18 -46.08 -20.18
C ILE A 495 -29.34 -45.74 -21.11
N ASN A 496 -29.33 -44.54 -21.70
CA ASN A 496 -29.74 -44.18 -23.06
C ASN A 496 -29.28 -42.72 -23.24
N GLY A 497 -28.39 -42.35 -24.16
CA GLY A 497 -28.35 -42.79 -25.55
C GLY A 497 -29.47 -42.08 -26.30
N ASP A 498 -29.34 -40.77 -26.57
CA ASP A 498 -29.50 -40.18 -27.90
C ASP A 498 -29.64 -38.64 -27.89
N ILE A 499 -28.72 -38.02 -28.64
CA ILE A 499 -28.93 -36.97 -29.65
C ILE A 499 -29.51 -35.62 -29.20
N VAL A 500 -28.65 -34.59 -29.15
CA VAL A 500 -28.87 -33.36 -29.94
C VAL A 500 -27.55 -32.91 -30.58
N ASN A 501 -27.60 -32.77 -31.89
CA ASN A 501 -26.50 -32.61 -32.84
C ASN A 501 -25.67 -31.32 -32.67
N ALA A 502 -24.36 -31.50 -32.63
CA ALA A 502 -23.40 -30.53 -33.16
C ALA A 502 -23.22 -30.84 -34.66
N GLY A 503 -23.59 -29.91 -35.54
CA GLY A 503 -23.27 -30.01 -36.97
C GLY A 503 -24.07 -29.10 -37.89
N LYS A 504 -23.37 -28.12 -38.47
CA LYS A 504 -23.60 -27.51 -39.79
C LYS A 504 -24.97 -26.87 -40.07
N ILE A 505 -24.98 -25.55 -40.13
CA ILE A 505 -25.80 -24.80 -41.11
C ILE A 505 -24.85 -23.91 -41.90
N SER A 506 -24.73 -24.24 -43.18
CA SER A 506 -24.19 -23.43 -44.27
C SER A 506 -25.22 -22.41 -44.75
N ASP A 507 -24.72 -21.33 -45.35
CA ASP A 507 -25.37 -20.46 -46.34
C ASP A 507 -26.84 -20.12 -46.14
N ASP A 508 -27.10 -18.89 -45.71
CA ASP A 508 -28.06 -18.05 -46.42
C ASP A 508 -27.62 -16.58 -46.35
N THR A 509 -27.18 -16.11 -47.52
CA THR A 509 -26.97 -14.73 -47.94
C THR A 509 -28.20 -13.86 -47.70
N LEU A 510 -28.02 -12.77 -46.96
CA LEU A 510 -28.81 -11.55 -47.13
C LEU A 510 -27.88 -10.34 -47.14
N ASP A 511 -27.67 -9.83 -48.36
CA ASP A 511 -27.02 -8.57 -48.68
C ASP A 511 -27.67 -7.39 -47.96
N ILE A 512 -26.92 -6.72 -47.08
CA ILE A 512 -27.11 -5.30 -46.82
C ILE A 512 -25.74 -4.61 -46.91
N HIS A 513 -25.55 -4.00 -48.07
CA HIS A 513 -24.57 -3.00 -48.47
C HIS A 513 -23.50 -2.59 -47.44
N MET A 514 -22.27 -3.02 -47.71
CA MET A 514 -21.03 -2.41 -47.24
C MET A 514 -20.93 -0.95 -47.73
N GLY A 515 -21.19 0.00 -46.83
CA GLY A 515 -20.57 1.31 -46.90
C GLY A 515 -19.14 1.19 -46.40
N GLN A 516 -18.17 1.15 -47.31
CA GLN A 516 -16.76 1.33 -46.99
C GLN A 516 -16.57 2.72 -46.37
N GLN A 517 -16.45 2.78 -45.05
CA GLN A 517 -15.76 3.86 -44.37
C GLN A 517 -14.61 3.25 -43.58
N THR A 518 -13.42 3.45 -44.11
CA THR A 518 -12.14 3.36 -43.41
C THR A 518 -12.21 4.21 -42.13
N VAL A 519 -12.50 3.57 -40.99
CA VAL A 519 -12.31 4.21 -39.69
C VAL A 519 -10.88 3.91 -39.27
N ALA A 520 -10.04 4.93 -39.40
CA ALA A 520 -8.68 4.92 -38.90
C ALA A 520 -8.67 4.48 -37.43
N SER A 521 -7.74 3.60 -37.09
CA SER A 521 -7.38 3.24 -35.72
C SER A 521 -7.10 4.50 -34.91
N VAL A 522 -8.01 4.88 -34.03
CA VAL A 522 -7.78 5.95 -33.06
C VAL A 522 -7.28 5.30 -31.76
N ASN A 523 -5.96 5.26 -31.63
CA ASN A 523 -5.26 5.09 -30.36
C ASN A 523 -5.79 6.13 -29.35
N GLN A 524 -6.33 5.69 -28.22
CA GLN A 524 -6.54 6.55 -27.05
C GLN A 524 -5.97 5.84 -25.82
N ASN A 525 -4.65 5.62 -25.85
CA ASN A 525 -3.85 5.42 -24.65
C ASN A 525 -3.29 6.80 -24.30
N THR A 526 -4.09 7.66 -23.66
CA THR A 526 -3.61 8.98 -23.28
C THR A 526 -2.70 8.81 -22.06
N PRO A 527 -1.38 9.05 -22.16
CA PRO A 527 -0.47 8.86 -21.04
C PRO A 527 -0.88 9.75 -19.86
N LYS A 528 -0.87 9.18 -18.63
CA LYS A 528 -1.19 9.92 -17.41
C LYS A 528 -0.25 11.11 -17.24
N GLN A 529 -0.84 12.23 -16.84
CA GLN A 529 -0.17 13.48 -16.53
C GLN A 529 0.54 13.37 -15.19
N LYS A 530 1.87 13.26 -15.23
CA LYS A 530 2.70 13.16 -14.01
C LYS A 530 2.85 14.52 -13.32
N ILE A 531 2.61 14.50 -12.00
CA ILE A 531 2.78 15.62 -11.09
C ILE A 531 3.96 15.31 -10.18
N LEU A 532 5.04 16.08 -10.27
CA LEU A 532 6.21 15.94 -9.43
C LEU A 532 6.17 16.98 -8.30
N ILE A 533 6.03 16.51 -7.06
CA ILE A 533 6.07 17.34 -5.86
C ILE A 533 7.49 17.29 -5.27
N LEU A 534 8.09 18.45 -5.10
CA LEU A 534 9.43 18.68 -4.58
C LEU A 534 9.32 19.48 -3.28
N ALA A 535 9.58 18.83 -2.15
CA ALA A 535 9.55 19.49 -0.85
C ALA A 535 10.97 19.78 -0.35
N ALA A 536 11.20 21.02 0.10
CA ALA A 536 12.42 21.43 0.78
C ALA A 536 12.50 20.83 2.20
N ILE A 537 13.50 21.26 2.98
CA ILE A 537 13.60 20.88 4.40
C ILE A 537 12.47 21.57 5.20
N PRO A 538 11.71 20.85 6.06
CA PRO A 538 10.52 21.39 6.73
C PRO A 538 10.81 22.31 7.94
N HIS A 539 11.86 23.15 7.89
CA HIS A 539 12.17 24.07 8.98
C HIS A 539 11.06 25.12 9.17
N GLY A 540 10.19 24.92 10.17
CA GLY A 540 9.09 25.84 10.47
C GLY A 540 7.92 25.80 9.49
N LEU A 541 7.90 24.85 8.55
CA LEU A 541 6.81 24.63 7.58
C LEU A 541 6.23 23.22 7.74
N ARG A 542 4.92 23.06 7.52
CA ARG A 542 4.24 21.76 7.58
C ARG A 542 4.15 21.15 6.18
N LEU A 543 5.30 20.94 5.54
CA LEU A 543 5.38 20.43 4.16
C LEU A 543 4.73 19.05 4.00
N ASP A 544 4.84 18.17 5.00
CA ASP A 544 4.17 16.87 5.00
C ASP A 544 2.64 17.01 4.99
N ARG A 545 2.12 18.05 5.63
CA ARG A 545 0.69 18.35 5.60
C ARG A 545 0.31 18.86 4.21
N GLU A 546 1.08 19.78 3.63
CA GLU A 546 0.84 20.25 2.26
C GLU A 546 0.77 19.08 1.27
N ILE A 547 1.76 18.18 1.29
CA ILE A 547 1.78 16.97 0.45
C ILE A 547 0.54 16.11 0.67
N ARG A 548 0.17 15.86 1.94
CA ARG A 548 -1.02 15.06 2.26
C ARG A 548 -2.31 15.68 1.72
N GLU A 549 -2.49 16.98 1.89
CA GLU A 549 -3.69 17.67 1.37
C GLU A 549 -3.74 17.63 -0.17
N ILE A 550 -2.58 17.72 -0.85
CA ILE A 550 -2.49 17.56 -2.31
C ILE A 550 -2.87 16.13 -2.73
N GLU A 551 -2.31 15.10 -2.07
CA GLU A 551 -2.64 13.70 -2.34
C GLU A 551 -4.13 13.42 -2.08
N GLU A 552 -4.70 13.98 -1.02
CA GLU A 552 -6.12 13.84 -0.71
C GLU A 552 -7.01 14.58 -1.71
N ALA A 553 -6.63 15.78 -2.15
CA ALA A 553 -7.35 16.52 -3.18
C ALA A 553 -7.43 15.72 -4.49
N ILE A 554 -6.29 15.19 -4.96
CA ILE A 554 -6.25 14.34 -6.16
C ILE A 554 -6.96 13.00 -5.93
N ARG A 555 -6.87 12.39 -4.75
CA ARG A 555 -7.58 11.13 -4.44
C ARG A 555 -9.10 11.32 -4.43
N ARG A 556 -9.58 12.51 -4.06
CA ARG A 556 -11.00 12.89 -4.05
C ARG A 556 -11.49 13.40 -5.42
N ALA A 557 -10.60 13.82 -6.31
CA ALA A 557 -10.91 14.37 -7.61
C ALA A 557 -11.67 13.42 -8.54
N THR A 558 -12.60 13.96 -9.33
CA THR A 558 -13.30 13.23 -10.40
C THR A 558 -12.33 12.77 -11.49
N ARG A 559 -11.30 13.58 -11.79
CA ARG A 559 -10.28 13.31 -12.81
C ARG A 559 -9.00 12.66 -12.26
N ARG A 560 -9.08 12.00 -11.10
CA ARG A 560 -7.91 11.43 -10.41
C ARG A 560 -7.06 10.51 -11.30
N ASP A 561 -7.70 9.77 -12.21
CA ASP A 561 -7.03 8.74 -13.03
C ASP A 561 -6.18 9.35 -14.15
N LEU A 562 -6.33 10.66 -14.42
CA LEU A 562 -5.47 11.40 -15.33
C LEU A 562 -4.11 11.73 -14.71
N PHE A 563 -3.98 11.70 -13.38
CA PHE A 563 -2.80 12.20 -12.68
C PHE A 563 -2.04 11.08 -11.99
N GLU A 564 -0.72 11.19 -12.02
CA GLU A 564 0.20 10.32 -11.27
C GLU A 564 1.09 11.21 -10.41
N ILE A 565 1.04 11.05 -9.09
CA ILE A 565 1.85 11.85 -8.17
C ILE A 565 3.18 11.14 -7.90
N ARG A 566 4.27 11.92 -7.98
CA ARG A 566 5.63 11.53 -7.59
C ARG A 566 6.15 12.54 -6.59
N ILE A 567 6.65 12.06 -5.45
CA ILE A 567 7.11 12.93 -4.36
C ILE A 567 8.61 12.74 -4.18
N ARG A 568 9.32 13.85 -3.98
CA ARG A 568 10.70 13.89 -3.49
C ARG A 568 10.78 14.94 -2.37
N THR A 569 11.20 14.52 -1.19
CA THR A 569 11.37 15.38 -0.02
C THR A 569 12.84 15.66 0.24
N ALA A 570 13.14 16.75 0.95
CA ALA A 570 14.51 17.17 1.26
C ALA A 570 15.37 17.22 -0.02
N VAL A 571 14.85 17.90 -1.05
CA VAL A 571 15.49 17.90 -2.36
C VAL A 571 16.74 18.77 -2.37
N ARG A 572 17.86 18.22 -2.85
CA ARG A 572 19.07 18.99 -3.18
C ARG A 572 19.00 19.44 -4.65
N PRO A 573 19.81 20.43 -5.08
CA PRO A 573 19.80 20.89 -6.47
C PRO A 573 19.96 19.77 -7.52
N GLN A 574 20.80 18.78 -7.22
CA GLN A 574 21.02 17.62 -8.11
C GLN A 574 19.82 16.67 -8.17
N ASP A 575 19.07 16.55 -7.06
CA ASP A 575 17.91 15.66 -6.99
C ASP A 575 16.77 16.22 -7.84
N ILE A 576 16.58 17.56 -7.87
CA ILE A 576 15.60 18.21 -8.74
C ILE A 576 15.92 17.96 -10.21
N ARG A 577 17.20 18.16 -10.61
CA ARG A 577 17.64 17.93 -12.00
C ARG A 577 17.35 16.50 -12.44
N ARG A 578 17.67 15.53 -11.59
CA ARG A 578 17.46 14.11 -11.85
C ARG A 578 15.97 13.75 -11.89
N ALA A 579 15.19 14.21 -10.91
CA ALA A 579 13.78 13.88 -10.79
C ALA A 579 12.95 14.40 -11.98
N ILE A 580 13.20 15.63 -12.46
CA ILE A 580 12.49 16.16 -13.64
C ILE A 580 12.84 15.36 -14.90
N ALA A 581 14.12 14.98 -15.06
CA ALA A 581 14.57 14.20 -16.21
C ALA A 581 14.02 12.76 -16.23
N GLU A 582 14.02 12.08 -15.08
CA GLU A 582 13.54 10.69 -14.94
C GLU A 582 12.02 10.59 -15.00
N GLU A 583 11.33 11.46 -14.25
CA GLU A 583 9.87 11.36 -14.13
C GLU A 583 9.15 11.95 -15.33
N ARG A 584 9.74 12.93 -16.02
CA ARG A 584 9.12 13.69 -17.13
C ARG A 584 7.73 14.27 -16.78
N PRO A 585 7.61 15.06 -15.69
CA PRO A 585 6.32 15.56 -15.21
C PRO A 585 5.74 16.66 -16.09
N CYS A 586 4.41 16.69 -16.24
CA CYS A 586 3.72 17.81 -16.86
C CYS A 586 3.42 18.95 -15.88
N ILE A 587 3.42 18.67 -14.56
CA ILE A 587 3.31 19.66 -13.49
C ILE A 587 4.43 19.44 -12.48
N VAL A 588 5.17 20.50 -12.14
CA VAL A 588 6.11 20.49 -11.00
C VAL A 588 5.57 21.40 -9.91
N HIS A 589 5.46 20.89 -8.69
CA HIS A 589 5.10 21.66 -7.49
C HIS A 589 6.28 21.70 -6.54
N PHE A 590 6.77 22.89 -6.25
CA PHE A 590 7.77 23.11 -5.22
C PHE A 590 7.10 23.68 -3.97
N CYS A 591 7.30 23.04 -2.82
CA CYS A 591 6.89 23.58 -1.51
C CYS A 591 8.10 23.75 -0.59
N GLY A 592 8.26 24.96 -0.05
CA GLY A 592 9.43 25.28 0.76
C GLY A 592 9.62 26.78 0.96
N HIS A 593 10.84 27.15 1.34
CA HIS A 593 11.19 28.55 1.57
C HIS A 593 11.72 29.23 0.32
N GLY A 594 11.47 30.52 0.22
CA GLY A 594 12.03 31.40 -0.79
C GLY A 594 12.58 32.68 -0.18
N LEU A 595 13.57 33.27 -0.85
CA LEU A 595 14.24 34.51 -0.45
C LEU A 595 13.75 35.69 -1.30
N GLU A 596 13.96 36.92 -0.83
CA GLU A 596 13.48 38.15 -1.48
C GLU A 596 14.07 38.40 -2.88
N ASP A 597 15.24 37.83 -3.17
CA ASP A 597 15.89 37.84 -4.48
C ASP A 597 15.24 36.87 -5.48
N GLY A 598 14.30 36.02 -5.03
CA GLY A 598 13.62 34.99 -5.83
C GLY A 598 14.31 33.63 -5.77
N SER A 599 15.38 33.48 -5.00
CA SER A 599 16.05 32.20 -4.77
C SER A 599 15.16 31.24 -3.97
N LEU A 600 15.27 29.93 -4.24
CA LEU A 600 14.62 28.89 -3.44
C LEU A 600 15.63 28.27 -2.48
N LEU A 601 15.20 27.95 -1.24
CA LEU A 601 16.04 27.22 -0.30
C LEU A 601 15.84 25.71 -0.47
N LEU A 602 16.91 25.03 -0.86
CA LEU A 602 17.00 23.58 -0.99
C LEU A 602 17.89 22.97 0.10
N GLU A 603 18.09 21.66 0.07
CA GLU A 603 19.06 20.98 0.94
C GLU A 603 20.48 20.97 0.34
N ASP A 604 21.52 21.08 1.17
CA ASP A 604 22.90 20.70 0.84
C ASP A 604 23.25 19.30 1.35
N ASP A 605 24.44 18.78 1.00
CA ASP A 605 24.86 17.44 1.43
C ASP A 605 25.04 17.29 2.96
N GLY A 606 25.00 18.40 3.70
CA GLY A 606 25.05 18.44 5.17
C GLY A 606 23.69 18.58 5.83
N GLY A 607 22.59 18.63 5.07
CA GLY A 607 21.24 18.81 5.61
C GLY A 607 20.88 20.24 5.98
N ASN A 608 21.62 21.24 5.47
CA ASN A 608 21.35 22.66 5.72
C ASN A 608 20.67 23.34 4.54
N ASN A 609 20.14 24.54 4.78
CA ASN A 609 19.55 25.38 3.74
C ASN A 609 20.62 25.85 2.74
N LYS A 610 20.39 25.54 1.46
CA LYS A 610 21.18 25.98 0.32
C LYS A 610 20.33 26.86 -0.60
N PRO A 611 20.60 28.17 -0.68
CA PRO A 611 19.98 29.04 -1.67
C PRO A 611 20.38 28.60 -3.08
N VAL A 612 19.38 28.47 -3.95
CA VAL A 612 19.58 28.26 -5.39
C VAL A 612 19.07 29.49 -6.13
N ALA A 613 19.99 30.13 -6.83
CA ALA A 613 19.73 31.36 -7.55
C ALA A 613 18.75 31.15 -8.72
N PRO A 614 17.92 32.16 -9.06
CA PRO A 614 16.93 32.07 -10.12
C PRO A 614 17.50 31.59 -11.46
N GLU A 615 18.71 32.02 -11.82
CA GLU A 615 19.32 31.73 -13.12
C GLU A 615 19.44 30.21 -13.36
N GLY A 616 19.87 29.46 -12.34
CA GLY A 616 20.03 28.01 -12.45
C GLY A 616 18.70 27.26 -12.56
N LEU A 617 17.66 27.74 -11.89
CA LEU A 617 16.32 27.15 -11.94
C LEU A 617 15.64 27.45 -13.29
N VAL A 618 15.82 28.65 -13.83
CA VAL A 618 15.31 29.03 -15.16
C VAL A 618 15.93 28.12 -16.24
N SER A 619 17.26 27.98 -16.24
CA SER A 619 17.94 27.08 -17.20
C SER A 619 17.47 25.62 -17.06
N LEU A 620 17.20 25.16 -15.83
CA LEU A 620 16.69 23.81 -15.62
C LEU A 620 15.29 23.61 -16.24
N PHE A 621 14.36 24.52 -15.98
CA PHE A 621 13.01 24.39 -16.52
C PHE A 621 12.96 24.60 -18.05
N GLU A 622 13.81 25.47 -18.59
CA GLU A 622 13.98 25.65 -20.03
C GLU A 622 14.37 24.34 -20.73
N LEU A 623 15.30 23.57 -20.16
CA LEU A 623 15.74 22.26 -20.70
C LEU A 623 14.61 21.22 -20.79
N HIS A 624 13.51 21.41 -20.07
CA HIS A 624 12.41 20.45 -19.95
C HIS A 624 11.07 21.01 -20.44
N ALA A 625 11.07 22.17 -21.12
CA ALA A 625 9.87 22.89 -21.54
C ALA A 625 8.98 22.15 -22.54
N HIS A 626 9.49 21.11 -23.20
CA HIS A 626 8.75 20.32 -24.20
C HIS A 626 7.73 19.35 -23.61
N PHE A 627 7.86 18.95 -22.34
CA PHE A 627 6.86 18.11 -21.65
C PHE A 627 6.25 18.77 -20.40
N LEU A 628 6.92 19.79 -19.85
CA LEU A 628 6.47 20.48 -18.65
C LEU A 628 5.51 21.61 -19.02
N ASN A 629 4.26 21.55 -18.54
CA ASN A 629 3.23 22.53 -18.85
C ASN A 629 3.02 23.54 -17.73
N CYS A 630 3.13 23.12 -16.47
CA CYS A 630 2.90 23.98 -15.31
C CYS A 630 4.01 23.84 -14.24
N VAL A 631 4.44 24.96 -13.67
CA VAL A 631 5.31 25.01 -12.49
C VAL A 631 4.64 25.83 -11.40
N LEU A 632 4.45 25.24 -10.22
CA LEU A 632 3.89 25.90 -9.05
C LEU A 632 4.99 26.05 -7.99
N LEU A 633 5.38 27.29 -7.70
CA LEU A 633 6.42 27.64 -6.73
C LEU A 633 5.78 28.14 -5.44
N ASN A 634 5.37 27.23 -4.56
CA ASN A 634 4.79 27.56 -3.26
C ASN A 634 5.88 27.91 -2.24
N ALA A 635 6.49 29.08 -2.44
CA ALA A 635 7.57 29.63 -1.63
C ALA A 635 7.49 31.16 -1.62
N CYS A 636 7.83 31.79 -0.50
CA CYS A 636 7.82 33.25 -0.34
C CYS A 636 8.62 33.95 -1.46
N TYR A 637 8.09 35.06 -1.99
CA TYR A 637 8.73 35.89 -3.03
C TYR A 637 9.07 35.18 -4.36
N SER A 638 8.55 33.97 -4.61
CA SER A 638 8.83 33.19 -5.82
C SER A 638 8.25 33.79 -7.11
N ALA A 639 7.43 34.85 -7.05
CA ALA A 639 6.85 35.48 -8.24
C ALA A 639 7.88 36.04 -9.23
N LYS A 640 9.05 36.49 -8.75
CA LYS A 640 10.15 36.95 -9.63
C LYS A 640 10.68 35.80 -10.48
N LEU A 641 10.96 34.66 -9.83
CA LEU A 641 11.36 33.42 -10.49
C LEU A 641 10.25 32.89 -11.42
N ALA A 642 8.98 32.96 -10.98
CA ALA A 642 7.84 32.55 -11.81
C ALA A 642 7.77 33.35 -13.12
N HIS A 643 8.04 34.66 -13.07
CA HIS A 643 8.09 35.49 -14.27
C HIS A 643 9.21 35.05 -15.24
N ALA A 644 10.40 34.74 -14.72
CA ALA A 644 11.52 34.29 -15.54
C ALA A 644 11.25 32.91 -16.19
N ILE A 645 10.74 31.93 -15.43
CA ILE A 645 10.38 30.61 -15.97
C ILE A 645 9.24 30.70 -16.99
N SER A 646 8.30 31.65 -16.82
CA SER A 646 7.17 31.80 -17.74
C SER A 646 7.57 32.21 -19.16
N GLN A 647 8.81 32.64 -19.40
CA GLN A 647 9.32 32.83 -20.76
C GLN A 647 9.43 31.50 -21.53
N HIS A 648 9.55 30.37 -20.81
CA HIS A 648 9.75 29.05 -21.38
C HIS A 648 8.56 28.11 -21.14
N ILE A 649 7.92 28.15 -19.97
CA ILE A 649 6.80 27.29 -19.55
C ILE A 649 5.45 28.00 -19.66
N ASN A 650 4.42 27.29 -20.11
CA ASN A 650 3.09 27.85 -20.40
C ASN A 650 2.43 28.50 -19.17
N TYR A 651 2.53 27.86 -18.00
CA TYR A 651 1.93 28.34 -16.75
C TYR A 651 2.93 28.27 -15.61
N VAL A 652 3.15 29.39 -14.92
CA VAL A 652 3.99 29.42 -13.72
C VAL A 652 3.30 30.19 -12.62
N ILE A 653 3.15 29.57 -11.46
CA ILE A 653 2.53 30.16 -10.28
C ILE A 653 3.62 30.46 -9.26
N GLY A 654 3.60 31.64 -8.66
CA GLY A 654 4.50 32.01 -7.57
C GLY A 654 3.86 32.97 -6.58
N MET A 655 4.56 33.26 -5.48
CA MET A 655 4.08 34.14 -4.41
C MET A 655 4.75 35.50 -4.53
N ASN A 656 3.96 36.58 -4.62
CA ASN A 656 4.49 37.95 -4.80
C ASN A 656 5.05 38.56 -3.51
N GLN A 657 4.74 37.97 -2.35
CA GLN A 657 5.15 38.40 -1.02
C GLN A 657 5.19 37.17 -0.07
N PRO A 658 5.54 37.31 1.22
CA PRO A 658 5.50 36.20 2.18
C PRO A 658 4.08 35.67 2.33
N ILE A 659 3.94 34.34 2.32
CA ILE A 659 2.67 33.63 2.54
C ILE A 659 2.73 32.84 3.85
N GLY A 660 1.66 32.84 4.63
CA GLY A 660 1.58 32.02 5.84
C GLY A 660 1.45 30.53 5.50
N ASP A 661 2.08 29.66 6.29
CA ASP A 661 2.08 28.20 6.09
C ASP A 661 0.65 27.61 5.94
N LYS A 662 -0.32 28.07 6.73
CA LYS A 662 -1.73 27.65 6.57
C LYS A 662 -2.31 28.07 5.21
N ALA A 663 -2.04 29.30 4.76
CA ALA A 663 -2.56 29.80 3.49
C ALA A 663 -1.90 29.11 2.29
N ALA A 664 -0.60 28.78 2.38
CA ALA A 664 0.12 28.01 1.38
C ALA A 664 -0.46 26.59 1.21
N ILE A 665 -0.82 25.92 2.31
CA ILE A 665 -1.47 24.60 2.28
C ILE A 665 -2.86 24.68 1.67
N VAL A 666 -3.68 25.64 2.13
CA VAL A 666 -5.06 25.85 1.64
C VAL A 666 -5.06 26.21 0.15
N PHE A 667 -4.10 27.02 -0.31
CA PHE A 667 -3.91 27.31 -1.73
C PHE A 667 -3.66 26.04 -2.55
N SER A 668 -2.72 25.21 -2.09
CA SER A 668 -2.35 23.98 -2.78
C SER A 668 -3.52 23.01 -2.84
N GLN A 669 -4.22 22.81 -1.71
CA GLN A 669 -5.43 22.01 -1.67
C GLN A 669 -6.47 22.50 -2.70
N GLY A 670 -6.80 23.79 -2.69
CA GLY A 670 -7.77 24.36 -3.62
C GLY A 670 -7.31 24.29 -5.09
N PHE A 671 -6.02 24.47 -5.35
CA PHE A 671 -5.45 24.31 -6.69
C PHE A 671 -5.65 22.90 -7.22
N TYR A 672 -5.31 21.87 -6.43
CA TYR A 672 -5.44 20.48 -6.85
C TYR A 672 -6.86 19.96 -6.83
N ASP A 673 -7.74 20.46 -5.96
CA ASP A 673 -9.18 20.25 -6.04
C ASP A 673 -9.69 20.77 -7.40
N GLY A 674 -9.33 22.01 -7.76
CA GLY A 674 -9.70 22.63 -9.05
C GLY A 674 -9.10 21.94 -10.28
N LEU A 675 -7.88 21.40 -10.18
CA LEU A 675 -7.27 20.57 -11.22
C LEU A 675 -8.05 19.26 -11.42
N GLY A 676 -8.61 18.75 -10.33
CA GLY A 676 -9.35 17.50 -10.25
C GLY A 676 -10.82 17.57 -10.68
N TYR A 677 -11.40 18.77 -10.74
CA TYR A 677 -12.79 18.98 -11.15
C TYR A 677 -13.02 18.75 -12.65
N GLU A 678 -14.28 18.44 -13.00
CA GLU A 678 -14.72 18.40 -14.39
C GLU A 678 -14.65 19.79 -15.02
N ASN A 679 -14.19 19.82 -16.28
CA ASN A 679 -14.03 21.04 -17.04
C ASN A 679 -15.08 21.07 -18.17
N THR A 680 -16.32 21.39 -17.82
CA THR A 680 -17.49 21.31 -18.71
C THR A 680 -17.54 22.41 -19.79
N ASP A 681 -16.79 23.50 -19.61
CA ASP A 681 -16.94 24.73 -20.41
C ASP A 681 -15.72 25.07 -21.29
N ASN A 682 -14.84 24.11 -21.59
CA ASN A 682 -13.57 24.33 -22.32
C ASN A 682 -12.69 25.43 -21.69
N GLN A 683 -12.81 25.66 -20.37
CA GLN A 683 -11.97 26.62 -19.67
C GLN A 683 -10.54 26.09 -19.57
N ASP A 684 -9.56 26.97 -19.51
CA ASP A 684 -8.18 26.56 -19.25
C ASP A 684 -8.08 25.92 -17.86
N VAL A 685 -7.76 24.62 -17.82
CA VAL A 685 -7.76 23.81 -16.59
C VAL A 685 -6.81 24.38 -15.54
N ILE A 686 -5.64 24.90 -15.95
CA ILE A 686 -4.66 25.46 -15.01
C ILE A 686 -5.14 26.81 -14.49
N GLN A 687 -5.76 27.64 -15.33
CA GLN A 687 -6.36 28.89 -14.86
C GLN A 687 -7.54 28.65 -13.91
N ARG A 688 -8.36 27.62 -14.17
CA ARG A 688 -9.46 27.25 -13.27
C ARG A 688 -8.91 26.78 -11.93
N ALA A 689 -7.94 25.86 -11.93
CA ALA A 689 -7.25 25.37 -10.75
C ALA A 689 -6.66 26.53 -9.93
N PHE A 690 -5.97 27.46 -10.59
CA PHE A 690 -5.44 28.66 -9.94
C PHE A 690 -6.53 29.50 -9.26
N LYS A 691 -7.65 29.76 -9.95
CA LYS A 691 -8.78 30.51 -9.37
C LYS A 691 -9.39 29.79 -8.17
N GLU A 692 -9.50 28.47 -8.22
CA GLU A 692 -10.00 27.65 -7.12
C GLU A 692 -9.09 27.76 -5.88
N GLY A 693 -7.77 27.69 -6.07
CA GLY A 693 -6.80 27.94 -5.02
C GLY A 693 -6.94 29.33 -4.39
N LEU A 694 -7.18 30.38 -5.19
CA LEU A 694 -7.44 31.73 -4.66
C LEU A 694 -8.75 31.81 -3.85
N VAL A 695 -9.80 31.11 -4.29
CA VAL A 695 -11.07 31.04 -3.55
C VAL A 695 -10.87 30.35 -2.21
N ALA A 696 -10.16 29.21 -2.19
CA ALA A 696 -9.86 28.48 -0.96
C ALA A 696 -9.15 29.35 0.08
N ILE A 697 -8.11 30.09 -0.32
CA ILE A 697 -7.45 31.05 0.59
C ILE A 697 -8.45 32.09 1.07
N LYS A 698 -9.25 32.70 0.18
CA LYS A 698 -10.17 33.78 0.54
C LYS A 698 -11.26 33.37 1.52
N MET A 699 -11.67 32.11 1.51
CA MET A 699 -12.64 31.56 2.46
C MET A 699 -12.05 31.38 3.87
N GLU A 700 -10.74 31.17 3.99
CA GLU A 700 -10.03 31.01 5.25
C GLU A 700 -9.42 32.32 5.78
N ASP A 701 -8.82 33.10 4.90
CA ASP A 701 -8.17 34.39 5.16
C ASP A 701 -8.11 35.24 3.88
N ALA A 702 -9.09 36.13 3.71
CA ALA A 702 -9.18 37.02 2.56
C ALA A 702 -7.94 37.90 2.33
N SER A 703 -7.16 38.21 3.38
CA SER A 703 -5.99 39.08 3.29
C SER A 703 -4.83 38.45 2.50
N GLN A 704 -4.79 37.12 2.43
CA GLN A 704 -3.74 36.37 1.74
C GLN A 704 -4.13 35.91 0.33
N GLY A 705 -5.38 36.16 -0.08
CA GLY A 705 -5.93 35.71 -1.37
C GLY A 705 -5.41 36.45 -2.62
N GLN A 706 -4.51 37.42 -2.46
CA GLN A 706 -3.83 38.13 -3.56
C GLN A 706 -2.34 37.74 -3.70
N ILE A 707 -1.85 36.84 -2.83
CA ILE A 707 -0.42 36.48 -2.77
C ILE A 707 -0.01 35.57 -3.93
N PRO A 708 -0.74 34.48 -4.24
CA PRO A 708 -0.41 33.66 -5.41
C PRO A 708 -0.70 34.44 -6.70
N VAL A 709 0.25 34.42 -7.63
CA VAL A 709 0.14 35.04 -8.95
C VAL A 709 0.44 34.03 -10.04
N LEU A 710 -0.40 34.00 -11.07
CA LEU A 710 -0.20 33.19 -12.27
C LEU A 710 0.51 34.02 -13.35
N LYS A 711 1.57 33.48 -13.93
CA LYS A 711 2.29 34.00 -15.10
C LYS A 711 2.09 33.04 -16.26
N GLN A 712 1.84 33.59 -17.45
CA GLN A 712 1.65 32.83 -18.67
C GLN A 712 2.71 33.19 -19.70
N LYS A 713 3.07 32.23 -20.55
CA LYS A 713 4.02 32.44 -21.64
C LYS A 713 3.48 33.45 -22.65
N SER A 714 4.28 34.46 -22.97
CA SER A 714 3.91 35.51 -23.94
C SER A 714 3.94 34.95 -25.37
N GLN A 715 2.84 35.06 -26.13
CA GLN A 715 2.66 34.53 -27.50
C GLN A 715 3.47 35.25 -28.60
N LYS A 716 4.56 35.97 -28.29
CA LYS A 716 5.26 36.83 -29.26
C LYS A 716 6.20 36.12 -30.26
N ASN A 717 6.38 34.79 -30.19
CA ASN A 717 7.37 34.06 -31.02
C ASN A 717 6.81 32.92 -31.91
N LEU A 718 5.49 32.80 -32.11
CA LEU A 718 4.91 31.70 -32.91
C LEU A 718 4.88 31.92 -34.44
N GLN A 719 5.55 32.94 -34.99
CA GLN A 719 5.52 33.26 -36.43
C GLN A 719 6.81 32.96 -37.22
N LEU A 720 7.79 32.23 -36.67
CA LEU A 720 9.11 32.07 -37.32
C LEU A 720 9.59 30.62 -37.51
N SER A 721 8.69 29.62 -37.58
CA SER A 721 9.13 28.23 -37.79
C SER A 721 8.23 27.41 -38.73
N ASP A 722 7.73 28.03 -39.80
CA ASP A 722 7.14 27.33 -40.95
C ASP A 722 7.90 27.68 -42.24
N GLU A 723 9.13 27.16 -42.39
CA GLU A 723 9.70 26.94 -43.72
C GLU A 723 10.28 25.53 -43.82
N LYS A 724 9.87 24.83 -44.89
CA LYS A 724 10.19 23.44 -45.25
C LYS A 724 11.68 23.27 -45.63
N PRO A 725 12.21 22.03 -45.54
CA PRO A 725 13.60 21.75 -45.82
C PRO A 725 13.89 21.62 -47.32
N GLY A 726 14.99 22.24 -47.76
CA GLY A 726 15.75 21.79 -48.93
C GLY A 726 16.09 22.89 -49.94
N GLN A 727 17.32 23.38 -49.89
CA GLN A 727 18.26 23.48 -51.02
C GLN A 727 19.51 24.27 -50.59
N VAL A 728 20.69 23.66 -50.73
CA VAL A 728 21.96 24.40 -50.76
C VAL A 728 22.15 24.89 -52.20
N PRO A 729 22.40 26.19 -52.41
CA PRO A 729 23.62 26.55 -53.16
C PRO A 729 24.33 27.81 -52.65
N THR A 730 25.65 27.66 -52.51
CA THR A 730 26.79 28.55 -52.84
C THR A 730 26.74 30.08 -52.65
N GLN A 731 27.89 30.57 -52.15
CA GLN A 731 28.37 31.95 -52.03
C GLN A 731 28.01 32.88 -53.21
N GLU A 732 27.53 34.09 -52.88
CA GLU A 732 27.92 35.33 -53.56
C GLU A 732 27.59 36.58 -52.71
N ASN A 733 28.66 37.19 -52.18
CA ASN A 733 29.00 38.61 -52.19
C ASN A 733 27.94 39.75 -52.09
N VAL A 734 28.18 40.59 -51.05
CA VAL A 734 28.53 42.03 -51.14
C VAL A 734 27.40 43.10 -51.09
N ASN A 735 27.48 43.86 -49.98
CA ASN A 735 27.36 45.32 -49.81
C ASN A 735 26.02 46.06 -49.61
N ASN A 736 26.20 47.10 -48.78
CA ASN A 736 25.45 48.35 -48.56
C ASN A 736 24.33 48.27 -47.50
N LEU A 737 24.53 48.72 -46.26
CA LEU A 737 24.85 50.07 -45.74
C LEU A 737 23.88 51.18 -46.23
N ASP A 738 23.28 51.80 -45.22
CA ASP A 738 22.71 53.15 -45.12
C ASP A 738 21.27 53.40 -45.60
N ASN A 739 20.33 53.39 -44.65
CA ASN A 739 19.73 54.62 -44.10
C ASN A 739 18.93 54.35 -42.82
#